data_AF-A0A5N5QC62-F1
#
_entry.id   AF-A0A5N5QC62-F1
#
_cell.length_a   1.000
_cell.length_b   1.000
_cell.length_c   1.000
_cell.angle_alpha   90.00
_cell.angle_beta   90.00
_cell.angle_gamma   90.00
#
_symmetry.space_group_name_H-M   'P 1'
#
loop_
_entity.id
_entity.type
_entity.pdbx_description
1 polymer ?
#
loop_
_entity_poly.entity_id
_entity_poly.type
_entity_poly.pdbx_seq_one_letter_code
_entity_poly.pdbx_strand_id
1 'polypeptide(L)'
;MSTNPPVPTASTTSVAEHEELANKVAQKAPQPDPAQPVAGANEGKDVDQVVDPQRAAQDTSERNGSSKQGWQLLCGPMLKYTRLNDDGSRWHGSVLIVLRAPPESGRRKPDEPSCSLNGKDSRTKVVHLFTERDRIYWRFDLEVALGDDEREVWYSIVLPGQQHDKIERSFWVPKVSQSFRIMFFSCNGFVPGAEKQVNGLALWNDVLRLHAKSPLHVMIGGGDQVYSDGVCEPHAPLCPWAEELSPLKRSKIPFPLELRDKVDDWFFQHYCDWFNVSPFREANAQIPQLNIWDDHDIVDGFGTYRDAWQRAPVFMGVGEIAWKYMSLFQQHLPPSTTINGLIYDPASFNPVIAPAQRPTPSTAQEAAPTSRAGKSEEVEKQKGLTEGGEEVELDPSYVRHPQEGPYIKHRGLSICTSLGEGILFYGLDCRTDRTRHRICYADTYQAMFDRLENDLVPGKTKHLLLLLGVPIAYPRLVWAETLMTSKVMAPLRLLNKTFGICSSLFNDFDGKVELLDDLEDHWAAAVHKAERNHLVQRLQTLSYAKQVRITILSGDVHLAAVGRFFSKAKFNVPQEKDHRYIVNVISSAITNAPPPEAIGDVLNTRNKLHRMDHYTDENLMDIFEESVNGSARRFNKTCYTTRNYCVITRSDPSAGPEATTAEELGEHYAKQEANQGEQPKTSLFGKMMRKDKRDGSPPRSGVEKGEISGGTGTIAKNVKGAQVEHDASALAPATGTKVADALNISLRLEVDMKSPEGKTKAYGFSIPRLER
;
A
#
# COMPACT_ATOMS: atom_id res chain seq x y z
N MET A 1 -25.72 72.89 -12.32
CA MET A 1 -26.87 73.03 -11.40
C MET A 1 -27.94 72.02 -11.81
N SER A 2 -28.04 70.91 -11.08
CA SER A 2 -29.29 70.18 -10.80
C SER A 2 -28.96 69.08 -9.80
N THR A 3 -29.89 68.85 -8.88
CA THR A 3 -29.76 68.26 -7.53
C THR A 3 -30.06 66.76 -7.52
N ASN A 4 -29.26 65.96 -6.78
CA ASN A 4 -29.58 64.57 -6.42
C ASN A 4 -30.31 64.49 -5.05
N PRO A 5 -31.27 63.56 -4.86
CA PRO A 5 -31.98 63.32 -3.61
C PRO A 5 -31.24 62.33 -2.67
N PRO A 6 -31.65 62.18 -1.38
CA PRO A 6 -30.85 61.55 -0.33
C PRO A 6 -31.04 60.03 -0.21
N VAL A 7 -30.01 59.38 0.32
CA VAL A 7 -29.91 57.95 0.68
C VAL A 7 -30.68 57.66 1.98
N PRO A 8 -31.44 56.54 2.10
CA PRO A 8 -32.03 56.13 3.38
C PRO A 8 -31.05 55.32 4.24
N THR A 9 -30.97 55.68 5.51
CA THR A 9 -30.24 54.99 6.59
C THR A 9 -30.94 53.69 6.99
N ALA A 10 -30.22 52.57 6.95
CA ALA A 10 -30.69 51.28 7.46
C ALA A 10 -30.58 51.22 9.00
N SER A 11 -31.67 50.81 9.64
CA SER A 11 -31.85 50.66 11.08
C SER A 11 -31.13 49.43 11.63
N THR A 12 -30.38 49.62 12.71
CA THR A 12 -29.78 48.58 13.55
C THR A 12 -30.82 47.94 14.48
N THR A 13 -31.28 46.74 14.11
CA THR A 13 -32.00 45.77 14.96
C THR A 13 -31.89 44.41 14.28
N SER A 14 -31.48 43.29 14.88
CA SER A 14 -30.48 43.03 15.92
C SER A 14 -30.12 41.55 15.78
N VAL A 15 -28.82 41.24 15.69
CA VAL A 15 -28.23 39.88 15.64
C VAL A 15 -28.75 38.97 16.77
N ALA A 16 -29.21 39.56 17.88
CA ALA A 16 -29.81 38.88 19.02
C ALA A 16 -31.10 38.12 18.70
N GLU A 17 -31.94 38.59 17.77
CA GLU A 17 -33.20 37.89 17.42
C GLU A 17 -32.94 36.63 16.57
N HIS A 18 -31.84 36.62 15.79
CA HIS A 18 -31.41 35.46 15.02
C HIS A 18 -30.72 34.40 15.91
N GLU A 19 -29.96 34.81 16.94
CA GLU A 19 -29.38 33.90 17.94
C GLU A 19 -30.44 33.25 18.84
N GLU A 20 -31.48 34.00 19.25
CA GLU A 20 -32.55 33.44 20.08
C GLU A 20 -33.40 32.41 19.31
N LEU A 21 -33.62 32.63 18.00
CA LEU A 21 -34.31 31.69 17.14
C LEU A 21 -33.46 30.43 16.88
N ALA A 22 -32.14 30.58 16.69
CA ALA A 22 -31.22 29.45 16.51
C ALA A 22 -31.13 28.57 17.77
N ASN A 23 -31.11 29.17 18.96
CA ASN A 23 -31.08 28.44 20.22
C ASN A 23 -32.40 27.71 20.53
N LYS A 24 -33.55 28.28 20.16
CA LYS A 24 -34.86 27.61 20.28
C LYS A 24 -35.03 26.44 19.29
N VAL A 25 -34.37 26.48 18.14
CA VAL A 25 -34.33 25.37 17.18
C VAL A 25 -33.38 24.26 17.65
N ALA A 26 -32.21 24.61 18.21
CA ALA A 26 -31.24 23.66 18.75
C ALA A 26 -31.78 22.85 19.95
N GLN A 27 -32.62 23.45 20.80
CA GLN A 27 -33.24 22.76 21.95
C GLN A 27 -34.40 21.82 21.57
N LYS A 28 -34.93 21.92 20.34
CA LYS A 28 -36.00 21.05 19.83
C LYS A 28 -35.52 19.98 18.85
N ALA A 29 -34.23 19.99 18.48
CA ALA A 29 -33.65 18.95 17.64
C ALA A 29 -33.53 17.64 18.46
N PRO A 30 -34.00 16.50 17.93
CA PRO A 30 -33.76 15.21 18.57
C PRO A 30 -32.24 15.00 18.73
N GLN A 31 -31.81 14.57 19.91
CA GLN A 31 -30.43 14.18 20.17
C GLN A 31 -30.00 13.16 19.12
N PRO A 32 -28.84 13.33 18.47
CA PRO A 32 -28.35 12.34 17.52
C PRO A 32 -28.12 11.03 18.25
N ASP A 33 -28.68 9.94 17.73
CA ASP A 33 -28.26 8.60 18.14
C ASP A 33 -26.75 8.50 17.95
N PRO A 34 -26.00 7.92 18.91
CA PRO A 34 -24.58 7.66 18.72
C PRO A 34 -24.39 6.88 17.43
N ALA A 35 -23.52 7.40 16.55
CA ALA A 35 -23.19 6.78 15.28
C ALA A 35 -22.91 5.29 15.47
N GLN A 36 -23.69 4.43 14.81
CA GLN A 36 -23.37 3.02 14.77
C GLN A 36 -22.04 2.86 14.01
N PRO A 37 -21.05 2.15 14.58
CA PRO A 37 -19.82 1.83 13.87
C PRO A 37 -20.17 1.03 12.60
N VAL A 38 -19.62 1.45 11.46
CA VAL A 38 -19.80 0.79 10.16
C VAL A 38 -19.05 -0.55 10.09
N ALA A 39 -18.33 -0.94 11.14
CA ALA A 39 -17.93 -2.32 11.36
C ALA A 39 -19.07 -3.07 12.07
N GLY A 40 -19.85 -3.84 11.31
CA GLY A 40 -20.81 -4.78 11.89
C GLY A 40 -20.13 -5.63 12.97
N ALA A 41 -20.74 -5.71 14.14
CA ALA A 41 -20.29 -6.58 15.22
C ALA A 41 -20.21 -8.02 14.69
N ASN A 42 -19.00 -8.52 14.48
CA ASN A 42 -18.76 -9.92 14.17
C ASN A 42 -19.02 -10.75 15.45
N GLU A 43 -20.24 -11.26 15.60
CA GLU A 43 -20.53 -12.37 16.52
C GLU A 43 -20.01 -13.68 15.91
N GLY A 44 -18.68 -13.82 15.84
CA GLY A 44 -18.01 -15.06 15.47
C GLY A 44 -17.78 -15.93 16.71
N LYS A 45 -18.51 -17.04 16.82
CA LYS A 45 -18.37 -18.02 17.91
C LYS A 45 -16.98 -18.68 17.92
N ASP A 46 -16.52 -18.96 19.14
CA ASP A 46 -15.24 -19.53 19.54
C ASP A 46 -14.71 -20.68 18.68
N VAL A 47 -13.42 -20.61 18.32
CA VAL A 47 -12.58 -21.78 18.04
C VAL A 47 -11.28 -21.62 18.83
N ASP A 48 -11.32 -22.05 20.09
CA ASP A 48 -10.13 -22.29 20.90
C ASP A 48 -9.49 -23.63 20.49
N GLN A 49 -8.25 -23.57 20.01
CA GLN A 49 -7.11 -24.35 20.49
C GLN A 49 -5.91 -24.08 19.59
N VAL A 50 -4.90 -23.38 20.12
CA VAL A 50 -3.45 -23.68 20.06
C VAL A 50 -2.68 -22.43 20.53
N VAL A 51 -1.97 -22.61 21.65
CA VAL A 51 -1.12 -21.67 22.42
C VAL A 51 -1.85 -20.54 23.16
N ASP A 52 -2.16 -20.81 24.43
CA ASP A 52 -2.73 -19.94 25.48
C ASP A 52 -3.07 -18.47 25.09
N PRO A 53 -4.27 -18.24 24.51
CA PRO A 53 -4.78 -16.92 24.13
C PRO A 53 -5.41 -16.15 25.32
N GLN A 54 -5.48 -16.73 26.52
CA GLN A 54 -6.18 -16.12 27.65
C GLN A 54 -5.42 -14.96 28.31
N ARG A 55 -4.17 -14.70 27.91
CA ARG A 55 -3.44 -13.47 28.29
C ARG A 55 -3.42 -12.36 27.24
N ALA A 56 -3.74 -12.64 25.98
CA ALA A 56 -3.71 -11.64 24.90
C ALA A 56 -5.07 -10.97 24.65
N ALA A 57 -6.17 -11.62 25.02
CA ALA A 57 -7.53 -11.16 24.73
C ALA A 57 -8.25 -10.48 25.93
N GLN A 58 -7.62 -10.36 27.10
CA GLN A 58 -8.26 -9.82 28.30
C GLN A 58 -8.04 -8.32 28.58
N ASP A 59 -7.38 -7.54 27.71
CA ASP A 59 -6.90 -6.22 28.14
C ASP A 59 -7.07 -5.01 27.20
N THR A 60 -8.10 -4.93 26.34
CA THR A 60 -8.38 -3.60 25.69
C THR A 60 -9.83 -3.23 25.39
N SER A 61 -10.80 -4.16 25.31
CA SER A 61 -12.19 -3.77 24.99
C SER A 61 -13.12 -3.60 26.20
N GLU A 62 -12.89 -4.30 27.33
CA GLU A 62 -13.80 -4.26 28.49
C GLU A 62 -13.29 -3.46 29.71
N ARG A 63 -12.11 -2.84 29.62
CA ARG A 63 -11.64 -1.81 30.58
C ARG A 63 -11.87 -0.37 30.09
N ASN A 64 -12.92 -0.11 29.31
CA ASN A 64 -13.47 1.25 29.15
C ASN A 64 -14.38 1.65 30.34
N GLY A 65 -14.12 1.08 31.52
CA GLY A 65 -14.76 1.45 32.78
C GLY A 65 -14.19 2.77 33.32
N SER A 66 -14.97 3.84 33.19
CA SER A 66 -15.08 4.89 34.20
C SER A 66 -13.78 5.43 34.84
N SER A 67 -12.89 6.02 34.05
CA SER A 67 -12.01 7.08 34.58
C SER A 67 -12.09 8.33 33.70
N LYS A 68 -13.08 9.18 33.97
CA LYS A 68 -13.23 10.51 33.34
C LYS A 68 -12.09 11.50 33.69
N GLN A 69 -10.92 11.03 34.14
CA GLN A 69 -9.86 11.85 34.74
C GLN A 69 -8.43 11.49 34.32
N GLY A 70 -8.20 10.53 33.40
CA GLY A 70 -6.86 10.07 33.00
C GLY A 70 -6.55 10.19 31.51
N TRP A 71 -5.28 9.99 31.14
CA TRP A 71 -4.85 9.85 29.75
C TRP A 71 -5.52 8.63 29.10
N GLN A 72 -6.06 8.80 27.88
CA GLN A 72 -6.70 7.72 27.12
C GLN A 72 -5.90 7.40 25.87
N LEU A 73 -5.59 6.12 25.63
CA LEU A 73 -5.04 5.65 24.36
C LEU A 73 -6.13 5.71 23.28
N LEU A 74 -5.92 6.53 22.26
CA LEU A 74 -6.80 6.65 21.10
C LEU A 74 -6.39 5.70 19.97
N CYS A 75 -5.08 5.52 19.74
CA CYS A 75 -4.59 4.64 18.68
C CYS A 75 -3.17 4.13 18.93
N GLY A 76 -2.86 2.95 18.40
CA GLY A 76 -1.55 2.31 18.46
C GLY A 76 -1.43 1.24 19.55
N PRO A 77 -0.23 0.68 19.75
CA PRO A 77 1.03 1.03 19.11
C PRO A 77 1.09 0.62 17.63
N MET A 78 1.62 1.51 16.79
CA MET A 78 1.93 1.23 15.37
C MET A 78 3.44 1.22 15.19
N LEU A 79 4.01 0.14 14.67
CA LEU A 79 5.46 -0.06 14.51
C LEU A 79 5.89 0.23 13.07
N LYS A 80 6.94 1.04 12.90
CA LYS A 80 7.49 1.42 11.60
C LYS A 80 8.98 1.11 11.53
N TYR A 81 9.40 0.55 10.40
CA TYR A 81 10.82 0.44 10.06
C TYR A 81 11.30 1.71 9.34
N THR A 82 12.55 2.10 9.55
CA THR A 82 13.16 3.28 8.91
C THR A 82 14.38 2.88 8.08
N ARG A 83 15.43 2.33 8.73
CA ARG A 83 16.64 1.90 8.03
C ARG A 83 17.52 0.96 8.86
N LEU A 84 18.47 0.34 8.19
CA LEU A 84 19.73 -0.09 8.78
C LEU A 84 20.72 1.07 8.69
N ASN A 85 21.65 1.17 9.63
CA ASN A 85 22.82 2.03 9.47
C ASN A 85 23.74 1.51 8.34
N ASP A 86 24.70 2.34 7.93
CA ASP A 86 25.52 2.07 6.73
C ASP A 86 26.34 0.77 6.80
N ASP A 87 26.77 0.37 8.00
CA ASP A 87 27.50 -0.89 8.24
C ASP A 87 26.57 -2.09 8.47
N GLY A 88 25.25 -1.88 8.57
CA GLY A 88 24.24 -2.91 8.78
C GLY A 88 24.18 -3.48 10.20
N SER A 89 24.89 -2.92 11.17
CA SER A 89 24.93 -3.40 12.56
C SER A 89 23.79 -2.88 13.44
N ARG A 90 23.01 -1.90 12.99
CA ARG A 90 21.95 -1.27 13.79
C ARG A 90 20.69 -1.06 12.98
N TRP A 91 19.58 -1.50 13.57
CA TRP A 91 18.23 -1.31 13.06
C TRP A 91 17.62 -0.06 13.69
N HIS A 92 16.98 0.76 12.86
CA HIS A 92 16.27 1.98 13.24
C HIS A 92 14.80 1.89 12.84
N GLY A 93 13.92 2.24 13.78
CA GLY A 93 12.48 2.31 13.55
C GLY A 93 11.80 3.19 14.59
N SER A 94 10.47 3.14 14.63
CA SER A 94 9.72 3.86 15.64
C SER A 94 8.38 3.22 15.96
N VAL A 95 7.85 3.52 17.14
CA VAL A 95 6.47 3.19 17.52
C VAL A 95 5.67 4.47 17.70
N LEU A 96 4.47 4.54 17.12
CA LEU A 96 3.54 5.66 17.30
C LEU A 96 2.36 5.25 18.18
N ILE A 97 2.03 6.11 19.15
CA ILE A 97 0.76 6.09 19.87
C ILE A 97 0.08 7.46 19.80
N VAL A 98 -1.24 7.47 19.87
CA VAL A 98 -2.03 8.69 19.98
C VAL A 98 -2.78 8.68 21.29
N LEU A 99 -2.64 9.73 22.08
CA LEU A 99 -3.30 9.88 23.38
C LEU A 99 -4.27 11.06 23.37
N ARG A 100 -5.36 10.93 24.13
CA ARG A 100 -6.19 12.05 24.54
C ARG A 100 -5.67 12.61 25.87
N ALA A 101 -5.40 13.89 25.91
CA ALA A 101 -4.97 14.59 27.10
C ALA A 101 -6.15 14.85 28.06
N PRO A 102 -5.96 14.77 29.40
CA PRO A 102 -6.99 15.12 30.36
C PRO A 102 -7.40 16.61 30.23
N PRO A 103 -8.66 16.99 30.48
CA PRO A 103 -9.12 18.39 30.36
C PRO A 103 -8.29 19.40 31.17
N GLU A 104 -7.70 18.96 32.30
CA GLU A 104 -6.90 19.81 33.20
C GLU A 104 -5.46 20.04 32.72
N SER A 105 -5.00 19.33 31.69
CA SER A 105 -3.62 19.40 31.18
C SER A 105 -3.34 20.60 30.26
N GLY A 106 -4.38 21.35 29.85
CA GLY A 106 -4.32 22.43 28.85
C GLY A 106 -3.48 23.68 29.18
N ARG A 107 -2.63 23.64 30.21
CA ARG A 107 -1.73 24.75 30.61
C ARG A 107 -0.29 24.34 30.94
N ARG A 108 0.10 23.07 30.76
CA ARG A 108 1.47 22.57 31.04
C ARG A 108 2.00 21.73 29.89
N LYS A 109 3.34 21.57 29.81
CA LYS A 109 3.97 20.57 28.94
C LYS A 109 3.30 19.22 29.23
N PRO A 110 2.80 18.49 28.21
CA PRO A 110 2.10 17.23 28.43
C PRO A 110 3.04 16.23 29.11
N ASP A 111 2.51 15.47 30.06
CA ASP A 111 3.27 14.43 30.74
C ASP A 111 3.74 13.39 29.71
N GLU A 112 5.02 13.05 29.75
CA GLU A 112 5.65 12.17 28.76
C GLU A 112 5.34 10.70 29.07
N PRO A 113 4.84 9.91 28.10
CA PRO A 113 4.84 8.46 28.22
C PRO A 113 6.29 7.94 28.16
N SER A 114 6.50 6.70 28.61
CA SER A 114 7.80 6.06 28.51
C SER A 114 7.74 4.80 27.66
N CYS A 115 8.84 4.47 26.98
CA CYS A 115 9.02 3.23 26.26
C CYS A 115 10.36 2.60 26.61
N SER A 116 10.36 1.31 26.94
CA SER A 116 11.58 0.52 27.13
C SER A 116 11.68 -0.59 26.09
N LEU A 117 12.91 -0.98 25.76
CA LEU A 117 13.25 -2.10 24.88
C LEU A 117 14.12 -3.10 25.63
N ASN A 118 13.98 -4.39 25.32
CA ASN A 118 14.94 -5.39 25.75
C ASN A 118 16.20 -5.41 24.83
N GLY A 119 17.26 -6.05 25.31
CA GLY A 119 18.50 -6.22 24.56
C GLY A 119 19.59 -5.20 24.92
N LYS A 120 20.84 -5.68 24.90
CA LYS A 120 22.02 -4.87 25.16
C LYS A 120 22.20 -3.84 24.04
N ASP A 121 22.58 -2.61 24.40
CA ASP A 121 22.86 -1.52 23.46
C ASP A 121 21.67 -1.09 22.57
N SER A 122 20.45 -1.48 22.95
CA SER A 122 19.19 -0.94 22.42
C SER A 122 18.86 0.40 23.09
N ARG A 123 18.29 1.34 22.35
CA ARG A 123 17.95 2.68 22.85
C ARG A 123 16.54 3.07 22.43
N THR A 124 15.85 3.80 23.31
CA THR A 124 14.58 4.45 23.01
C THR A 124 14.72 5.95 23.21
N LYS A 125 14.02 6.73 22.38
CA LYS A 125 13.85 8.17 22.59
C LYS A 125 12.39 8.54 22.42
N VAL A 126 11.81 9.15 23.43
CA VAL A 126 10.44 9.67 23.38
C VAL A 126 10.46 11.00 22.62
N VAL A 127 9.57 11.13 21.64
CA VAL A 127 9.40 12.32 20.81
C VAL A 127 7.94 12.73 20.87
N HIS A 128 7.69 13.95 21.36
CA HIS A 128 6.42 14.63 21.14
C HIS A 128 6.35 15.01 19.66
N LEU A 129 5.54 14.28 18.90
CA LEU A 129 5.51 14.40 17.44
C LEU A 129 4.61 15.57 17.02
N PHE A 130 3.41 15.64 17.59
CA PHE A 130 2.40 16.62 17.23
C PHE A 130 1.33 16.72 18.33
N THR A 131 0.72 17.90 18.49
CA THR A 131 -0.49 18.08 19.30
C THR A 131 -1.52 18.84 18.48
N GLU A 132 -2.74 18.31 18.47
CA GLU A 132 -3.89 18.92 17.84
C GLU A 132 -5.10 18.80 18.77
N ARG A 133 -5.62 19.94 19.22
CA ARG A 133 -6.72 19.98 20.22
C ARG A 133 -6.32 19.17 21.47
N ASP A 134 -7.07 18.14 21.82
CA ASP A 134 -6.83 17.21 22.92
C ASP A 134 -6.02 15.97 22.52
N ARG A 135 -5.61 15.86 21.25
CA ARG A 135 -4.92 14.70 20.67
C ARG A 135 -3.41 14.95 20.68
N ILE A 136 -2.66 14.02 21.25
CA ILE A 136 -1.20 14.10 21.32
C ILE A 136 -0.58 12.86 20.70
N TYR A 137 0.28 13.08 19.71
CA TYR A 137 0.99 12.05 18.98
C TYR A 137 2.37 11.88 19.61
N TRP A 138 2.64 10.69 20.11
CA TRP A 138 3.92 10.33 20.69
C TRP A 138 4.61 9.28 19.82
N ARG A 139 5.82 9.60 19.38
CA ARG A 139 6.68 8.69 18.65
C ARG A 139 7.82 8.24 19.56
N PHE A 140 8.07 6.94 19.62
CA PHE A 140 9.22 6.35 20.30
C PHE A 140 10.21 5.93 19.24
N ASP A 141 11.32 6.65 19.10
CA ASP A 141 12.41 6.23 18.21
C ASP A 141 13.10 5.02 18.84
N LEU A 142 13.26 3.96 18.06
CA LEU A 142 13.85 2.70 18.47
C LEU A 142 15.17 2.49 17.72
N GLU A 143 16.24 2.24 18.47
CA GLU A 143 17.52 1.80 17.91
C GLU A 143 17.88 0.44 18.51
N VAL A 144 18.09 -0.56 17.65
CA VAL A 144 18.39 -1.93 18.09
C VAL A 144 19.71 -2.38 17.47
N ALA A 145 20.67 -2.78 18.30
CA ALA A 145 21.89 -3.42 17.82
C ALA A 145 21.57 -4.82 17.28
N LEU A 146 22.00 -5.12 16.06
CA LEU A 146 21.89 -6.44 15.46
C LEU A 146 23.05 -7.33 15.94
N GLY A 147 22.78 -8.61 16.11
CA GLY A 147 23.75 -9.62 16.55
C GLY A 147 23.94 -10.73 15.53
N ASP A 148 24.61 -11.80 15.95
CA ASP A 148 24.88 -12.96 15.10
C ASP A 148 23.65 -13.84 14.84
N ASP A 149 22.62 -13.68 15.68
CA ASP A 149 21.36 -14.42 15.62
C ASP A 149 20.16 -13.49 15.34
N GLU A 150 19.19 -14.01 14.59
CA GLU A 150 17.85 -13.42 14.49
C GLU A 150 17.19 -13.47 15.86
N ARG A 151 16.53 -12.39 16.27
CA ARG A 151 15.97 -12.30 17.63
C ARG A 151 14.69 -11.50 17.72
N GLU A 152 13.88 -11.90 18.68
CA GLU A 152 12.72 -11.16 19.14
C GLU A 152 13.13 -10.01 20.08
N VAL A 153 12.57 -8.83 19.83
CA VAL A 153 12.77 -7.60 20.58
C VAL A 153 11.45 -7.21 21.22
N TRP A 154 11.43 -7.16 22.54
CA TRP A 154 10.27 -6.77 23.35
C TRP A 154 10.32 -5.28 23.63
N TYR A 155 9.19 -4.60 23.46
CA TYR A 155 9.00 -3.21 23.86
C TYR A 155 7.80 -3.07 24.81
N SER A 156 7.93 -2.15 25.76
CA SER A 156 6.93 -1.88 26.78
C SER A 156 6.65 -0.38 26.83
N ILE A 157 5.37 0.01 26.73
CA ILE A 157 4.94 1.40 26.81
C ILE A 157 4.16 1.62 28.09
N VAL A 158 4.50 2.67 28.83
CA VAL A 158 3.80 3.11 30.05
C VAL A 158 3.19 4.48 29.78
N LEU A 159 1.87 4.56 29.92
CA LEU A 159 1.15 5.83 29.77
C LEU A 159 1.39 6.74 30.98
N PRO A 160 1.29 8.07 30.82
CA PRO A 160 1.54 8.98 31.94
C PRO A 160 0.55 8.74 33.07
N GLY A 161 1.06 8.63 34.30
CA GLY A 161 0.26 8.35 35.50
C GLY A 161 -0.21 6.90 35.67
N GLN A 162 0.08 6.00 34.72
CA GLN A 162 -0.35 4.59 34.75
C GLN A 162 0.85 3.63 34.91
N GLN A 163 1.57 3.72 36.03
CA GLN A 163 2.80 2.94 36.23
C GLN A 163 2.60 1.41 36.26
N HIS A 164 1.37 0.94 36.47
CA HIS A 164 1.03 -0.49 36.60
C HIS A 164 0.41 -1.11 35.35
N ASP A 165 -0.15 -0.30 34.44
CA ASP A 165 -0.76 -0.79 33.20
C ASP A 165 0.22 -0.52 32.05
N LYS A 166 0.82 -1.58 31.50
CA LYS A 166 1.82 -1.51 30.45
C LYS A 166 1.32 -2.16 29.18
N ILE A 167 1.58 -1.51 28.05
CA ILE A 167 1.36 -2.12 26.73
C ILE A 167 2.65 -2.84 26.35
N GLU A 168 2.62 -4.17 26.36
CA GLU A 168 3.77 -5.01 26.02
C GLU A 168 3.56 -5.71 24.68
N ARG A 169 4.56 -5.62 23.81
CA ARG A 169 4.55 -6.18 22.46
C ARG A 169 5.97 -6.58 22.06
N SER A 170 6.11 -7.32 20.98
CA SER A 170 7.41 -7.72 20.44
C SER A 170 7.44 -7.62 18.91
N PHE A 171 8.63 -7.54 18.35
CA PHE A 171 8.88 -7.61 16.92
C PHE A 171 10.21 -8.32 16.66
N TRP A 172 10.47 -8.71 15.42
CA TRP A 172 11.67 -9.46 15.06
C TRP A 172 12.67 -8.62 14.28
N VAL A 173 13.95 -8.74 14.65
CA VAL A 173 15.07 -8.15 13.90
C VAL A 173 15.96 -9.27 13.35
N PRO A 174 16.51 -9.11 12.13
CA PRO A 174 17.37 -10.12 11.54
C PRO A 174 18.74 -10.14 12.23
N LYS A 175 19.51 -11.21 12.00
CA LYS A 175 20.95 -11.18 12.29
C LYS A 175 21.67 -10.20 11.34
N VAL A 176 22.88 -9.80 11.73
CA VAL A 176 23.79 -9.06 10.84
C VAL A 176 23.99 -9.86 9.55
N SER A 177 23.97 -9.15 8.42
CA SER A 177 24.08 -9.73 7.07
C SER A 177 22.95 -10.70 6.67
N GLN A 178 21.85 -10.81 7.42
CA GLN A 178 20.67 -11.52 6.93
C GLN A 178 19.79 -10.57 6.10
N SER A 179 19.19 -11.11 5.03
CA SER A 179 18.14 -10.41 4.29
C SER A 179 16.81 -10.51 5.00
N PHE A 180 15.99 -9.47 4.88
CA PHE A 180 14.68 -9.47 5.52
C PHE A 180 13.78 -10.53 4.89
N ARG A 181 12.87 -11.05 5.72
CA ARG A 181 11.65 -11.75 5.30
C ARG A 181 10.57 -10.69 5.20
N ILE A 182 10.07 -10.47 3.99
CA ILE A 182 9.25 -9.32 3.65
C ILE A 182 7.85 -9.80 3.35
N MET A 183 6.85 -9.16 3.94
CA MET A 183 5.46 -9.23 3.49
C MET A 183 5.17 -8.02 2.61
N PHE A 184 4.39 -8.21 1.54
CA PHE A 184 3.87 -7.13 0.71
C PHE A 184 2.34 -7.27 0.59
N PHE A 185 1.61 -6.16 0.77
CA PHE A 185 0.17 -6.09 0.64
C PHE A 185 -0.27 -4.74 0.05
N SER A 186 -1.51 -4.67 -0.41
CA SER A 186 -2.17 -3.44 -0.88
C SER A 186 -3.68 -3.53 -0.63
N CYS A 187 -4.38 -2.41 -0.79
CA CYS A 187 -5.85 -2.31 -0.68
C CYS A 187 -6.38 -2.94 0.61
N ASN A 188 -5.93 -2.37 1.73
CA ASN A 188 -6.34 -2.71 3.07
C ASN A 188 -7.51 -1.80 3.50
N GLY A 189 -8.61 -1.84 2.76
CA GLY A 189 -9.90 -1.28 3.16
C GLY A 189 -11.05 -1.89 2.36
N PHE A 190 -12.22 -1.27 2.44
CA PHE A 190 -13.41 -1.72 1.73
C PHE A 190 -14.00 -0.55 0.97
N VAL A 191 -14.29 -0.78 -0.31
CA VAL A 191 -15.28 0.05 -1.00
C VAL A 191 -16.67 -0.24 -0.41
N PRO A 192 -17.59 0.73 -0.41
CA PRO A 192 -18.92 0.55 0.17
C PRO A 192 -19.63 -0.72 -0.32
N GLY A 193 -20.05 -1.57 0.62
CA GLY A 193 -20.76 -2.82 0.36
C GLY A 193 -19.89 -4.05 0.12
N ALA A 194 -18.58 -3.88 -0.15
CA ALA A 194 -17.66 -5.00 -0.33
C ALA A 194 -17.44 -5.79 0.97
N GLU A 195 -17.57 -5.15 2.12
CA GLU A 195 -17.47 -5.78 3.45
C GLU A 195 -18.49 -6.90 3.66
N LYS A 196 -19.65 -6.84 2.98
CA LYS A 196 -20.70 -7.87 3.04
C LYS A 196 -20.36 -9.12 2.22
N GLN A 197 -19.41 -8.99 1.29
CA GLN A 197 -19.03 -10.05 0.37
C GLN A 197 -17.95 -10.97 0.93
N VAL A 198 -17.23 -10.56 1.98
CA VAL A 198 -16.11 -11.29 2.58
C VAL A 198 -16.22 -11.34 4.10
N ASN A 199 -15.40 -12.17 4.74
CA ASN A 199 -15.34 -12.23 6.20
C ASN A 199 -14.31 -11.23 6.73
N GLY A 200 -14.69 -9.95 6.77
CA GLY A 200 -13.88 -8.87 7.33
C GLY A 200 -12.39 -8.94 6.96
N LEU A 201 -11.53 -8.84 7.97
CA LEU A 201 -10.07 -8.81 7.83
C LEU A 201 -9.40 -10.20 7.93
N ALA A 202 -10.11 -11.28 7.56
CA ALA A 202 -9.66 -12.65 7.82
C ALA A 202 -8.24 -13.00 7.36
N LEU A 203 -7.73 -12.45 6.25
CA LEU A 203 -6.37 -12.72 5.77
C LEU A 203 -5.27 -12.25 6.74
N TRP A 204 -5.53 -11.24 7.57
CA TRP A 204 -4.59 -10.83 8.61
C TRP A 204 -4.39 -11.93 9.67
N ASN A 205 -5.36 -12.83 9.88
CA ASN A 205 -5.16 -14.00 10.73
C ASN A 205 -4.11 -14.95 10.14
N ASP A 206 -4.05 -15.08 8.82
CA ASP A 206 -3.03 -15.89 8.13
C ASP A 206 -1.64 -15.28 8.23
N VAL A 207 -1.56 -13.95 8.08
CA VAL A 207 -0.33 -13.19 8.29
C VAL A 207 0.21 -13.40 9.71
N LEU A 208 -0.65 -13.30 10.73
CA LEU A 208 -0.25 -13.52 12.12
C LEU A 208 0.18 -14.96 12.39
N ARG A 209 -0.53 -15.95 11.84
CA ARG A 209 -0.11 -17.37 11.92
C ARG A 209 1.24 -17.59 11.24
N LEU A 210 1.46 -16.98 10.08
CA LEU A 210 2.72 -17.06 9.35
C LEU A 210 3.85 -16.42 10.17
N HIS A 211 3.63 -15.22 10.71
CA HIS A 211 4.60 -14.49 11.53
C HIS A 211 4.98 -15.28 12.79
N ALA A 212 4.03 -15.93 13.45
CA ALA A 212 4.30 -16.78 14.62
C ALA A 212 5.16 -18.01 14.28
N LYS A 213 5.05 -18.55 13.05
CA LYS A 213 5.83 -19.71 12.60
C LYS A 213 7.20 -19.32 12.03
N SER A 214 7.24 -18.25 11.23
CA SER A 214 8.43 -17.74 10.56
C SER A 214 8.36 -16.21 10.55
N PRO A 215 9.06 -15.54 11.49
CA PRO A 215 8.85 -14.13 11.73
C PRO A 215 9.10 -13.24 10.52
N LEU A 216 8.14 -12.40 10.18
CA LEU A 216 8.31 -11.35 9.17
C LEU A 216 9.09 -10.19 9.78
N HIS A 217 10.09 -9.69 9.06
CA HIS A 217 10.94 -8.58 9.50
C HIS A 217 10.36 -7.21 9.15
N VAL A 218 9.56 -7.16 8.09
CA VAL A 218 8.91 -5.94 7.60
C VAL A 218 7.66 -6.32 6.81
N MET A 219 6.64 -5.47 6.87
CA MET A 219 5.51 -5.47 5.93
C MET A 219 5.51 -4.20 5.10
N ILE A 220 5.28 -4.34 3.81
CA ILE A 220 5.29 -3.25 2.84
C ILE A 220 3.85 -3.01 2.39
N GLY A 221 3.33 -1.82 2.65
CA GLY A 221 2.03 -1.35 2.16
C GLY A 221 2.19 -0.61 0.83
N GLY A 222 1.55 -1.13 -0.22
CA GLY A 222 1.65 -0.60 -1.58
C GLY A 222 0.66 0.50 -1.93
N GLY A 223 0.15 1.27 -0.97
CA GLY A 223 -0.99 2.16 -1.18
C GLY A 223 -2.32 1.57 -0.72
N ASP A 224 -3.30 2.43 -0.52
CA ASP A 224 -4.63 2.12 0.01
C ASP A 224 -4.57 1.43 1.38
N GLN A 225 -3.79 2.00 2.30
CA GLN A 225 -3.74 1.47 3.68
C GLN A 225 -5.05 1.72 4.43
N VAL A 226 -5.80 2.73 3.98
CA VAL A 226 -7.10 3.17 4.48
C VAL A 226 -7.93 3.72 3.30
N TYR A 227 -9.25 3.51 3.32
CA TYR A 227 -10.18 3.94 2.27
C TYR A 227 -10.98 5.16 2.73
N SER A 228 -10.42 6.35 2.46
CA SER A 228 -10.95 7.65 2.89
C SER A 228 -12.13 8.15 2.04
N ASP A 229 -12.57 7.38 1.03
CA ASP A 229 -13.70 7.71 0.13
C ASP A 229 -15.00 7.99 0.89
N GLY A 230 -15.14 7.32 2.04
CA GLY A 230 -16.24 7.47 2.98
C GLY A 230 -16.49 8.90 3.43
N VAL A 231 -15.56 9.84 3.23
CA VAL A 231 -15.73 11.26 3.55
C VAL A 231 -16.88 11.92 2.76
N CYS A 232 -17.27 11.31 1.62
CA CYS A 232 -18.36 11.77 0.75
C CYS A 232 -19.69 11.05 0.98
N GLU A 233 -19.72 9.98 1.79
CA GLU A 233 -20.90 9.13 2.02
C GLU A 233 -22.01 9.85 2.81
N PRO A 234 -23.26 9.33 2.80
CA PRO A 234 -24.32 9.82 3.67
C PRO A 234 -23.84 9.93 5.11
N HIS A 235 -24.11 11.08 5.75
CA HIS A 235 -23.68 11.43 7.11
C HIS A 235 -22.22 11.89 7.27
N ALA A 236 -21.39 11.78 6.24
CA ALA A 236 -20.03 12.31 6.26
C ALA A 236 -20.00 13.82 5.94
N PRO A 237 -18.94 14.53 6.36
CA PRO A 237 -18.87 15.99 6.22
C PRO A 237 -19.00 16.53 4.79
N LEU A 238 -18.55 15.78 3.78
CA LEU A 238 -18.61 16.21 2.38
C LEU A 238 -19.86 15.74 1.63
N CYS A 239 -20.81 15.07 2.30
CA CYS A 239 -22.09 14.68 1.70
C CYS A 239 -22.79 15.82 0.95
N PRO A 240 -22.98 17.04 1.51
CA PRO A 240 -23.62 18.14 0.79
C PRO A 240 -22.85 18.60 -0.46
N TRP A 241 -21.52 18.46 -0.45
CA TRP A 241 -20.68 18.73 -1.61
C TRP A 241 -20.81 17.62 -2.66
N ALA A 242 -20.87 16.36 -2.24
CA ALA A 242 -21.04 15.21 -3.11
C ALA A 242 -22.41 15.20 -3.83
N GLU A 243 -23.48 15.63 -3.14
CA GLU A 243 -24.84 15.72 -3.67
C GLU A 243 -25.07 16.87 -4.68
N GLU A 244 -24.15 17.85 -4.78
CA GLU A 244 -24.28 18.91 -5.79
C GLU A 244 -24.05 18.37 -7.20
N LEU A 245 -25.15 18.20 -7.92
CA LEU A 245 -25.19 17.59 -9.26
C LEU A 245 -24.59 18.48 -10.36
N SER A 246 -24.45 19.80 -10.14
CA SER A 246 -23.83 20.69 -11.13
C SER A 246 -22.31 20.70 -10.97
N PRO A 247 -21.54 20.19 -11.94
CA PRO A 247 -20.07 20.13 -11.82
C PRO A 247 -19.43 21.52 -11.64
N LEU A 248 -20.01 22.53 -12.29
CA LEU A 248 -19.54 23.93 -12.21
C LEU A 248 -19.82 24.56 -10.84
N LYS A 249 -20.96 24.23 -10.21
CA LYS A 249 -21.25 24.71 -8.85
C LYS A 249 -20.38 23.96 -7.85
N ARG A 250 -20.35 22.63 -7.95
CA ARG A 250 -19.54 21.75 -7.09
C ARG A 250 -18.07 22.14 -7.06
N SER A 251 -17.48 22.49 -8.22
CA SER A 251 -16.08 22.93 -8.30
C SER A 251 -15.81 24.31 -7.67
N LYS A 252 -16.85 25.09 -7.39
CA LYS A 252 -16.77 26.44 -6.79
C LYS A 252 -17.20 26.49 -5.34
N ILE A 253 -17.71 25.38 -4.78
CA ILE A 253 -18.08 25.31 -3.37
C ILE A 253 -16.83 25.61 -2.53
N PRO A 254 -16.88 26.60 -1.62
CA PRO A 254 -15.74 26.94 -0.77
C PRO A 254 -15.49 25.83 0.25
N PHE A 255 -14.26 25.81 0.79
CA PHE A 255 -13.87 24.93 1.88
C PHE A 255 -13.60 25.77 3.14
N PRO A 256 -14.66 26.28 3.82
CA PRO A 256 -14.51 27.13 5.00
C PRO A 256 -13.91 26.35 6.17
N LEU A 257 -13.36 27.07 7.16
CA LEU A 257 -12.73 26.48 8.35
C LEU A 257 -13.65 25.47 9.07
N GLU A 258 -14.93 25.77 9.20
CA GLU A 258 -15.90 24.86 9.84
C GLU A 258 -16.05 23.52 9.11
N LEU A 259 -16.02 23.53 7.76
CA LEU A 259 -16.07 22.30 6.98
C LEU A 259 -14.73 21.57 7.05
N ARG A 260 -13.63 22.32 6.98
CA ARG A 260 -12.27 21.79 7.16
C ARG A 260 -12.14 21.05 8.48
N ASP A 261 -12.57 21.64 9.60
CA ASP A 261 -12.52 21.03 10.93
C ASP A 261 -13.34 19.73 11.01
N LYS A 262 -14.51 19.68 10.36
CA LYS A 262 -15.32 18.45 10.31
C LYS A 262 -14.64 17.35 9.49
N VAL A 263 -14.05 17.69 8.34
CA VAL A 263 -13.30 16.74 7.51
C VAL A 263 -12.07 16.25 8.27
N ASP A 264 -11.36 17.15 8.92
CA ASP A 264 -10.21 16.87 9.78
C ASP A 264 -10.54 15.87 10.89
N ASP A 265 -11.60 16.12 11.65
CA ASP A 265 -12.10 15.22 12.69
C ASP A 265 -12.54 13.86 12.14
N TRP A 266 -13.16 13.85 10.96
CA TRP A 266 -13.57 12.62 10.29
C TRP A 266 -12.35 11.78 9.90
N PHE A 267 -11.34 12.37 9.26
CA PHE A 267 -10.11 11.66 8.88
C PHE A 267 -9.38 11.11 10.12
N PHE A 268 -9.27 11.91 11.18
CA PHE A 268 -8.68 11.42 12.44
C PHE A 268 -9.38 10.16 12.97
N GLN A 269 -10.71 10.24 13.08
CA GLN A 269 -11.50 9.13 13.61
C GLN A 269 -11.40 7.92 12.68
N HIS A 270 -11.45 8.13 11.37
CA HIS A 270 -11.31 7.08 10.36
C HIS A 270 -9.98 6.34 10.46
N TYR A 271 -8.86 7.06 10.59
CA TYR A 271 -7.54 6.45 10.83
C TYR A 271 -7.50 5.68 12.15
N CYS A 272 -8.06 6.24 13.23
CA CYS A 272 -8.09 5.54 14.53
C CYS A 272 -8.94 4.27 14.48
N ASP A 273 -10.11 4.31 13.84
CA ASP A 273 -11.00 3.15 13.73
C ASP A 273 -10.33 2.04 12.91
N TRP A 274 -9.66 2.42 11.81
CA TRP A 274 -9.05 1.46 10.90
C TRP A 274 -7.73 0.87 11.43
N PHE A 275 -6.79 1.71 11.90
CA PHE A 275 -5.50 1.21 12.40
C PHE A 275 -5.60 0.49 13.74
N ASN A 276 -6.72 0.62 14.46
CA ASN A 276 -7.01 -0.16 15.66
C ASN A 276 -7.93 -1.36 15.43
N VAL A 277 -8.38 -1.68 14.21
CA VAL A 277 -9.24 -2.86 14.02
C VAL A 277 -8.42 -4.15 14.07
N SER A 278 -8.93 -5.18 14.75
CA SER A 278 -8.32 -6.51 14.80
C SER A 278 -8.70 -7.32 13.54
N PRO A 279 -7.79 -8.10 12.93
CA PRO A 279 -6.45 -8.49 13.38
C PRO A 279 -5.32 -7.53 12.95
N PHE A 280 -5.64 -6.47 12.19
CA PHE A 280 -4.64 -5.57 11.62
C PHE A 280 -3.85 -4.81 12.70
N ARG A 281 -4.51 -4.39 13.78
CA ARG A 281 -3.87 -3.79 14.95
C ARG A 281 -2.78 -4.68 15.54
N GLU A 282 -3.02 -5.98 15.67
CA GLU A 282 -2.05 -6.95 16.18
C GLU A 282 -0.84 -7.06 15.26
N ALA A 283 -1.05 -7.03 13.94
CA ALA A 283 0.03 -7.03 12.95
C ALA A 283 0.84 -5.72 13.01
N ASN A 284 0.18 -4.56 13.03
CA ASN A 284 0.80 -3.24 13.15
C ASN A 284 1.66 -3.08 14.41
N ALA A 285 1.30 -3.76 15.50
CA ALA A 285 2.06 -3.72 16.74
C ALA A 285 3.31 -4.61 16.74
N GLN A 286 3.44 -5.56 15.81
CA GLN A 286 4.46 -6.62 15.85
C GLN A 286 5.32 -6.71 14.57
N ILE A 287 4.81 -6.23 13.43
CA ILE A 287 5.49 -6.27 12.15
C ILE A 287 5.75 -4.83 11.70
N PRO A 288 7.02 -4.39 11.63
CA PRO A 288 7.33 -3.02 11.21
C PRO A 288 6.80 -2.71 9.80
N GLN A 289 6.09 -1.60 9.64
CA GLN A 289 5.55 -1.17 8.35
C GLN A 289 6.52 -0.28 7.55
N LEU A 290 6.44 -0.37 6.22
CA LEU A 290 6.97 0.57 5.23
C LEU A 290 5.87 0.82 4.19
N ASN A 291 5.26 2.00 4.18
CA ASN A 291 4.12 2.27 3.30
C ASN A 291 4.44 3.40 2.33
N ILE A 292 3.92 3.29 1.11
CA ILE A 292 3.54 4.44 0.29
C ILE A 292 2.02 4.53 0.29
N TRP A 293 1.48 5.71 0.00
CA TRP A 293 0.05 5.95 -0.16
C TRP A 293 -0.41 5.90 -1.63
N ASP A 294 -1.71 5.70 -1.84
CA ASP A 294 -2.39 5.85 -3.13
C ASP A 294 -3.63 6.76 -3.05
N ASP A 295 -4.51 6.73 -4.05
CA ASP A 295 -5.67 7.61 -4.11
C ASP A 295 -6.74 7.30 -3.07
N HIS A 296 -7.04 6.05 -2.74
CA HIS A 296 -8.04 5.77 -1.70
C HIS A 296 -7.59 6.23 -0.30
N ASP A 297 -6.28 6.44 -0.05
CA ASP A 297 -5.83 7.12 1.19
C ASP A 297 -6.34 8.58 1.26
N ILE A 298 -6.69 9.17 0.11
CA ILE A 298 -7.21 10.54 -0.06
C ILE A 298 -8.71 10.51 -0.38
N VAL A 299 -9.04 10.21 -1.64
CA VAL A 299 -10.35 9.96 -2.28
C VAL A 299 -10.03 9.30 -3.62
N ASP A 300 -10.80 8.29 -4.00
CA ASP A 300 -10.74 7.58 -5.27
C ASP A 300 -10.45 8.51 -6.47
N GLY A 301 -9.50 8.11 -7.31
CA GLY A 301 -9.07 8.83 -8.51
C GLY A 301 -8.35 10.16 -8.24
N PHE A 302 -7.90 10.45 -7.01
CA PHE A 302 -7.13 11.67 -6.73
C PHE A 302 -5.86 11.75 -7.59
N GLY A 303 -5.67 12.90 -8.23
CA GLY A 303 -4.71 13.13 -9.32
C GLY A 303 -5.27 12.93 -10.74
N THR A 304 -6.30 12.11 -10.94
CA THR A 304 -6.75 11.67 -12.28
C THR A 304 -7.97 12.43 -12.82
N TYR A 305 -8.70 13.15 -11.95
CA TYR A 305 -9.71 14.12 -12.40
C TYR A 305 -9.12 15.28 -13.23
N ARG A 306 -9.98 15.97 -13.99
CA ARG A 306 -9.63 17.18 -14.74
C ARG A 306 -9.01 18.24 -13.81
N ASP A 307 -7.98 18.93 -14.29
CA ASP A 307 -7.22 19.94 -13.51
C ASP A 307 -8.13 20.98 -12.84
N ALA A 308 -9.13 21.52 -13.56
CA ALA A 308 -10.08 22.48 -12.99
C ALA A 308 -10.92 21.93 -11.83
N TRP A 309 -11.13 20.62 -11.78
CA TRP A 309 -11.85 19.93 -10.71
C TRP A 309 -10.92 19.62 -9.53
N GLN A 310 -9.70 19.15 -9.81
CA GLN A 310 -8.67 18.94 -8.78
C GLN A 310 -8.28 20.23 -8.04
N ARG A 311 -8.35 21.37 -8.72
CA ARG A 311 -8.10 22.70 -8.12
C ARG A 311 -9.30 23.25 -7.33
N ALA A 312 -10.41 22.53 -7.25
CA ALA A 312 -11.54 22.97 -6.45
C ALA A 312 -11.13 23.11 -4.97
N PRO A 313 -11.66 24.10 -4.23
CA PRO A 313 -11.27 24.33 -2.84
C PRO A 313 -11.39 23.09 -1.95
N VAL A 314 -12.43 22.28 -2.16
CA VAL A 314 -12.65 21.04 -1.43
C VAL A 314 -11.57 20.00 -1.73
N PHE A 315 -11.24 19.74 -3.00
CA PHE A 315 -10.19 18.77 -3.38
C PHE A 315 -8.82 19.16 -2.83
N MET A 316 -8.43 20.43 -2.98
CA MET A 316 -7.18 20.95 -2.43
C MET A 316 -7.12 20.78 -0.91
N GLY A 317 -8.23 21.08 -0.22
CA GLY A 317 -8.33 20.93 1.24
C GLY A 317 -8.29 19.49 1.71
N VAL A 318 -8.96 18.56 1.01
CA VAL A 318 -8.92 17.13 1.31
C VAL A 318 -7.53 16.56 1.09
N GLY A 319 -6.85 16.93 -0.01
CA GLY A 319 -5.47 16.50 -0.26
C GLY A 319 -4.50 16.94 0.83
N GLU A 320 -4.66 18.15 1.37
CA GLU A 320 -3.86 18.65 2.51
C GLU A 320 -4.14 17.87 3.80
N ILE A 321 -5.42 17.58 4.10
CA ILE A 321 -5.81 16.81 5.29
C ILE A 321 -5.32 15.36 5.19
N ALA A 322 -5.49 14.70 4.04
CA ALA A 322 -5.03 13.35 3.80
C ALA A 322 -3.50 13.25 3.93
N TRP A 323 -2.76 14.21 3.36
CA TRP A 323 -1.31 14.30 3.52
C TRP A 323 -0.88 14.38 5.00
N LYS A 324 -1.60 15.17 5.81
CA LYS A 324 -1.35 15.28 7.27
C LYS A 324 -1.47 13.93 7.96
N TYR A 325 -2.56 13.19 7.72
CA TYR A 325 -2.80 11.91 8.39
C TYR A 325 -1.93 10.77 7.87
N MET A 326 -1.62 10.73 6.58
CA MET A 326 -0.61 9.83 6.02
C MET A 326 0.76 10.09 6.68
N SER A 327 1.19 11.35 6.78
CA SER A 327 2.46 11.72 7.41
C SER A 327 2.53 11.29 8.88
N LEU A 328 1.45 11.52 9.63
CA LEU A 328 1.36 11.15 11.05
C LEU A 328 1.32 9.63 11.24
N PHE A 329 0.29 8.95 10.72
CA PHE A 329 -0.01 7.54 11.03
C PHE A 329 0.86 6.55 10.27
N GLN A 330 1.20 6.84 9.00
CA GLN A 330 1.95 5.90 8.16
C GLN A 330 3.45 6.21 8.13
N GLN A 331 3.85 7.48 8.20
CA GLN A 331 5.27 7.87 8.13
C GLN A 331 5.92 8.20 9.48
N HIS A 332 5.12 8.40 10.53
CA HIS A 332 5.57 8.86 11.86
C HIS A 332 6.35 10.19 11.80
N LEU A 333 5.89 11.10 10.95
CA LEU A 333 6.46 12.42 10.73
C LEU A 333 5.52 13.53 11.25
N PRO A 334 6.06 14.64 11.79
CA PRO A 334 5.24 15.77 12.16
C PRO A 334 4.76 16.49 10.89
N PRO A 335 3.56 17.10 10.88
CA PRO A 335 3.08 17.87 9.72
C PRO A 335 4.06 18.96 9.30
N SER A 336 4.79 19.58 10.24
CA SER A 336 5.77 20.66 9.99
C SER A 336 6.98 20.27 9.12
N THR A 337 7.37 18.99 9.05
CA THR A 337 8.43 18.53 8.11
C THR A 337 8.07 18.71 6.63
N THR A 338 6.83 19.10 6.35
CA THR A 338 6.26 19.09 5.00
C THR A 338 5.73 20.44 4.53
N ILE A 339 5.72 21.49 5.37
CA ILE A 339 5.10 22.79 5.04
C ILE A 339 6.17 23.83 4.73
N ASN A 340 6.16 24.39 3.51
CA ASN A 340 6.70 25.72 3.26
C ASN A 340 5.55 26.75 3.38
N GLY A 341 5.61 27.61 4.40
CA GLY A 341 4.89 28.90 4.38
C GLY A 341 3.52 29.01 5.07
N LEU A 342 3.05 27.98 5.79
CA LEU A 342 1.99 28.14 6.78
C LEU A 342 2.61 28.00 8.17
N ILE A 343 2.66 29.10 8.93
CA ILE A 343 3.08 29.08 10.34
C ILE A 343 1.85 28.68 11.15
N TYR A 344 2.00 27.62 11.95
CA TYR A 344 1.06 27.31 13.03
C TYR A 344 1.36 28.25 14.20
N ASP A 345 0.45 29.16 14.52
CA ASP A 345 0.45 29.84 15.81
C ASP A 345 -0.15 28.89 16.86
N PRO A 346 0.62 28.47 17.88
CA PRO A 346 0.12 27.59 18.95
C PRO A 346 -1.09 28.16 19.71
N ALA A 347 -1.34 29.47 19.62
CA ALA A 347 -2.44 30.15 20.28
C ALA A 347 -3.70 30.30 19.41
N SER A 348 -3.63 30.14 18.08
CA SER A 348 -4.72 30.54 17.18
C SER A 348 -5.33 29.43 16.32
N PHE A 349 -4.85 28.18 16.43
CA PHE A 349 -5.45 26.97 15.82
C PHE A 349 -5.83 27.08 14.32
N ASN A 350 -5.26 28.03 13.57
CA ASN A 350 -5.54 28.26 12.16
C ASN A 350 -4.23 28.46 11.40
N PRO A 351 -4.08 27.88 10.20
CA PRO A 351 -2.96 28.19 9.32
C PRO A 351 -3.09 29.63 8.82
N VAL A 352 -2.03 30.44 9.00
CA VAL A 352 -1.95 31.79 8.44
C VAL A 352 -0.94 31.78 7.29
N ILE A 353 -1.31 32.38 6.15
CA ILE A 353 -0.40 32.63 5.03
C ILE A 353 0.73 33.54 5.52
N ALA A 354 1.99 33.12 5.38
CA ALA A 354 3.12 33.99 5.68
C ALA A 354 2.97 35.32 4.89
N PRO A 355 3.08 36.49 5.55
CA PRO A 355 2.85 37.76 4.88
C PRO A 355 3.82 37.93 3.72
N ALA A 356 3.27 38.21 2.53
CA ALA A 356 4.07 38.51 1.34
C ALA A 356 5.01 39.69 1.65
N GLN A 357 6.32 39.43 1.71
CA GLN A 357 7.30 40.49 1.82
C GLN A 357 7.19 41.36 0.57
N ARG A 358 6.81 42.63 0.75
CA ARG A 358 6.90 43.62 -0.32
C ARG A 358 8.37 43.78 -0.69
N PRO A 359 8.74 43.79 -1.98
CA PRO A 359 10.10 44.10 -2.36
C PRO A 359 10.42 45.53 -1.92
N THR A 360 11.40 45.68 -1.05
CA THR A 360 12.02 46.97 -0.77
C THR A 360 12.79 47.41 -2.02
N PRO A 361 12.69 48.69 -2.44
CA PRO A 361 13.42 49.16 -3.59
C PRO A 361 14.91 49.19 -3.26
N SER A 362 15.67 48.33 -3.93
CA SER A 362 17.13 48.37 -3.96
C SER A 362 17.57 49.70 -4.59
N THR A 363 18.18 50.57 -3.79
CA THR A 363 18.99 51.69 -4.29
C THR A 363 20.19 51.12 -5.03
N ALA A 364 20.26 51.40 -6.32
CA ALA A 364 21.42 51.16 -7.15
C ALA A 364 22.61 51.99 -6.66
N GLN A 365 23.76 51.34 -6.49
CA GLN A 365 25.05 52.03 -6.54
C GLN A 365 26.06 51.16 -7.31
N GLU A 366 26.84 51.89 -8.11
CA GLU A 366 27.58 51.46 -9.29
C GLU A 366 28.75 50.51 -9.05
N ALA A 367 29.08 49.80 -10.11
CA ALA A 367 30.20 48.89 -10.25
C ALA A 367 31.57 49.60 -10.32
N ALA A 368 32.62 48.91 -9.83
CA ALA A 368 33.94 48.94 -10.45
C ALA A 368 34.70 47.61 -10.22
N PRO A 369 35.59 47.18 -11.14
CA PRO A 369 36.04 45.80 -11.26
C PRO A 369 37.50 45.58 -10.83
N THR A 370 37.86 44.39 -10.32
CA THR A 370 39.23 43.87 -10.45
C THR A 370 39.32 42.34 -10.35
N SER A 371 40.17 41.81 -11.23
CA SER A 371 40.61 40.43 -11.48
C SER A 371 41.31 39.70 -10.32
N ARG A 372 41.25 38.35 -10.27
CA ARG A 372 42.27 37.39 -10.79
C ARG A 372 42.17 36.00 -10.10
N ALA A 373 42.49 34.97 -10.90
CA ALA A 373 42.42 33.51 -10.70
C ALA A 373 42.99 32.86 -9.42
N GLY A 374 42.46 31.68 -9.07
CA GLY A 374 43.10 30.65 -8.23
C GLY A 374 42.16 29.50 -7.80
N LYS A 375 42.55 28.25 -8.07
CA LYS A 375 41.82 26.96 -7.97
C LYS A 375 41.49 26.49 -6.54
N SER A 376 40.35 25.81 -6.35
CA SER A 376 40.22 24.40 -5.90
C SER A 376 38.73 24.04 -5.68
N GLU A 377 38.25 22.97 -6.33
CA GLU A 377 36.88 22.43 -6.20
C GLU A 377 36.71 21.69 -4.88
N GLU A 378 35.86 22.20 -3.99
CA GLU A 378 35.26 21.46 -2.87
C GLU A 378 33.76 21.33 -3.12
N VAL A 379 33.25 20.12 -2.88
CA VAL A 379 31.85 19.71 -3.06
C VAL A 379 30.95 20.57 -2.19
N GLU A 380 30.15 21.42 -2.85
CA GLU A 380 29.24 22.35 -2.22
C GLU A 380 28.02 21.60 -1.67
N LYS A 381 28.03 21.34 -0.35
CA LYS A 381 26.81 21.01 0.40
C LYS A 381 25.81 22.14 0.17
N GLN A 382 24.69 21.86 -0.48
CA GLN A 382 23.56 22.78 -0.58
C GLN A 382 23.10 23.21 0.81
N LYS A 383 23.58 24.38 1.26
CA LYS A 383 22.96 25.19 2.30
C LYS A 383 22.29 26.36 1.59
N GLY A 384 21.00 26.22 1.31
CA GLY A 384 20.14 27.35 0.96
C GLY A 384 19.84 28.16 2.21
N LEU A 385 20.05 29.49 2.14
CA LEU A 385 19.95 30.43 3.26
C LEU A 385 18.54 30.54 3.86
N THR A 386 18.54 30.70 5.19
CA THR A 386 17.48 30.80 6.17
C THR A 386 16.83 32.18 6.29
N GLU A 387 15.52 32.24 6.54
CA GLU A 387 14.91 33.00 7.65
C GLU A 387 13.64 32.26 8.15
N GLY A 388 13.65 31.74 9.39
CA GLY A 388 12.44 31.63 10.20
C GLY A 388 11.85 30.25 10.56
N GLY A 389 12.41 29.13 10.11
CA GLY A 389 12.00 27.80 10.59
C GLY A 389 13.12 26.80 10.39
N GLU A 390 13.59 26.16 11.46
CA GLU A 390 14.50 25.02 11.33
C GLU A 390 13.75 23.92 10.57
N GLU A 391 14.16 23.67 9.33
CA GLU A 391 13.64 22.54 8.56
C GLU A 391 14.05 21.28 9.33
N VAL A 392 13.07 20.57 9.89
CA VAL A 392 13.32 19.35 10.66
C VAL A 392 14.08 18.38 9.75
N GLU A 393 15.29 18.00 10.18
CA GLU A 393 16.17 17.11 9.43
C GLU A 393 15.46 15.76 9.24
N LEU A 394 15.07 15.47 8.00
CA LEU A 394 14.43 14.20 7.64
C LEU A 394 15.45 13.07 7.78
N ASP A 395 14.94 11.89 8.13
CA ASP A 395 15.78 10.70 8.16
C ASP A 395 16.41 10.44 6.77
N PRO A 396 17.68 10.01 6.68
CA PRO A 396 18.35 9.74 5.40
C PRO A 396 17.66 8.68 4.52
N SER A 397 16.74 7.90 5.07
CA SER A 397 15.91 6.99 4.29
C SER A 397 14.91 7.71 3.35
N TYR A 398 14.61 8.98 3.57
CA TYR A 398 13.71 9.72 2.67
C TYR A 398 14.42 10.35 1.48
N VAL A 399 13.72 10.38 0.34
CA VAL A 399 14.08 11.12 -0.86
C VAL A 399 12.97 12.14 -1.10
N ARG A 400 13.24 13.39 -0.70
CA ARG A 400 12.31 14.50 -0.88
C ARG A 400 12.25 14.89 -2.35
N HIS A 401 11.05 15.04 -2.90
CA HIS A 401 10.87 15.47 -4.28
C HIS A 401 11.38 16.91 -4.47
N PRO A 402 11.96 17.25 -5.63
CA PRO A 402 12.47 18.60 -5.86
C PRO A 402 11.35 19.66 -5.92
N GLN A 403 10.19 19.30 -6.45
CA GLN A 403 9.03 20.17 -6.63
C GLN A 403 7.90 19.83 -5.65
N GLU A 404 7.06 20.83 -5.39
CA GLU A 404 5.78 20.64 -4.73
C GLU A 404 4.75 20.04 -5.69
N GLY A 405 3.83 19.26 -5.15
CA GLY A 405 2.72 18.71 -5.89
C GLY A 405 1.79 19.78 -6.49
N PRO A 406 1.10 19.46 -7.60
CA PRO A 406 0.19 20.39 -8.25
C PRO A 406 -1.07 20.65 -7.42
N TYR A 407 -1.56 19.62 -6.72
CA TYR A 407 -2.80 19.61 -5.92
C TYR A 407 -2.55 19.41 -4.42
N ILE A 408 -1.50 18.68 -4.06
CA ILE A 408 -1.00 18.59 -2.68
C ILE A 408 0.16 19.57 -2.58
N LYS A 409 -0.02 20.67 -1.82
CA LYS A 409 0.99 21.74 -1.69
C LYS A 409 2.14 21.40 -0.74
N HIS A 410 2.65 20.19 -0.91
CA HIS A 410 3.79 19.63 -0.20
C HIS A 410 4.72 18.96 -1.20
N ARG A 411 5.98 18.73 -0.82
CA ARG A 411 6.92 17.92 -1.60
C ARG A 411 6.69 16.45 -1.26
N GLY A 412 6.62 15.61 -2.30
CA GLY A 412 6.49 14.17 -2.12
C GLY A 412 7.68 13.58 -1.35
N LEU A 413 7.42 12.47 -0.66
CA LEU A 413 8.41 11.79 0.16
C LEU A 413 8.52 10.33 -0.26
N SER A 414 9.45 10.06 -1.18
CA SER A 414 9.84 8.69 -1.54
C SER A 414 10.75 8.09 -0.46
N ILE A 415 10.83 6.77 -0.38
CA ILE A 415 11.60 6.05 0.64
C ILE A 415 12.67 5.20 -0.04
N CYS A 416 13.92 5.26 0.41
CA CYS A 416 15.04 4.44 -0.03
C CYS A 416 15.78 3.85 1.17
N THR A 417 15.73 2.54 1.35
CA THR A 417 16.32 1.87 2.52
C THR A 417 16.74 0.43 2.24
N SER A 418 17.71 -0.09 2.99
CA SER A 418 18.14 -1.49 2.88
C SER A 418 17.15 -2.42 3.58
N LEU A 419 16.83 -3.57 2.97
CA LEU A 419 16.03 -4.64 3.60
C LEU A 419 16.91 -5.83 3.95
N GLY A 420 17.97 -5.54 4.73
CA GLY A 420 19.02 -6.49 5.05
C GLY A 420 20.02 -6.67 3.91
N GLU A 421 20.80 -7.75 3.96
CA GLU A 421 21.88 -7.97 2.99
C GLU A 421 21.35 -8.15 1.57
N GLY A 422 21.97 -7.46 0.60
CA GLY A 422 21.74 -7.70 -0.82
C GLY A 422 20.43 -7.16 -1.40
N ILE A 423 19.55 -6.56 -0.59
CA ILE A 423 18.26 -6.01 -1.05
C ILE A 423 18.18 -4.52 -0.71
N LEU A 424 18.07 -3.67 -1.74
CA LEU A 424 17.68 -2.27 -1.59
C LEU A 424 16.19 -2.12 -1.94
N PHE A 425 15.46 -1.33 -1.16
CA PHE A 425 14.07 -0.97 -1.41
C PHE A 425 13.95 0.50 -1.79
N TYR A 426 13.11 0.78 -2.78
CA TYR A 426 12.70 2.13 -3.15
C TYR A 426 11.17 2.19 -3.29
N GLY A 427 10.50 2.97 -2.45
CA GLY A 427 9.07 3.29 -2.59
C GLY A 427 8.89 4.67 -3.19
N LEU A 428 8.32 4.73 -4.40
CA LEU A 428 8.10 5.99 -5.12
C LEU A 428 6.74 6.58 -4.76
N ASP A 429 6.73 7.78 -4.20
CA ASP A 429 5.50 8.55 -4.02
C ASP A 429 4.99 9.02 -5.39
N CYS A 430 4.01 8.30 -5.92
CA CYS A 430 3.42 8.64 -7.22
C CYS A 430 2.26 9.62 -7.09
N ARG A 431 1.72 9.83 -5.89
CA ARG A 431 0.43 10.47 -5.67
C ARG A 431 0.57 11.98 -5.43
N THR A 432 1.67 12.43 -4.82
CA THR A 432 1.95 13.86 -4.63
C THR A 432 2.12 14.62 -5.94
N ASP A 433 2.82 14.04 -6.91
CA ASP A 433 3.11 14.66 -8.22
C ASP A 433 1.97 14.47 -9.24
N ARG A 434 1.00 13.60 -8.92
CA ARG A 434 0.04 13.04 -9.87
C ARG A 434 -0.81 14.12 -10.54
N THR A 435 -0.97 13.96 -11.85
CA THR A 435 -2.00 14.62 -12.65
C THR A 435 -2.58 13.63 -13.65
N ARG A 436 -3.74 13.95 -14.22
CA ARG A 436 -4.36 13.18 -15.31
C ARG A 436 -3.45 12.85 -16.50
N HIS A 437 -2.37 13.61 -16.69
CA HIS A 437 -1.47 13.44 -17.84
C HIS A 437 -0.04 13.02 -17.47
N ARG A 438 0.25 12.87 -16.18
CA ARG A 438 1.61 12.60 -15.68
C ARG A 438 1.56 11.94 -14.30
N ILE A 439 2.38 10.93 -14.11
CA ILE A 439 2.55 10.22 -12.84
C ILE A 439 3.48 11.01 -11.91
N CYS A 440 4.74 11.21 -12.31
CA CYS A 440 5.73 11.98 -11.54
C CYS A 440 6.42 13.05 -12.39
N TYR A 441 6.98 14.07 -11.75
CA TYR A 441 7.82 15.02 -12.45
C TYR A 441 9.15 14.38 -12.92
N ALA A 442 9.74 14.94 -13.98
CA ALA A 442 10.99 14.43 -14.54
C ALA A 442 12.17 14.53 -13.56
N ASP A 443 12.19 15.57 -12.73
CA ASP A 443 13.18 15.78 -11.67
C ASP A 443 12.92 14.91 -10.43
N THR A 444 11.68 14.53 -10.14
CA THR A 444 11.37 13.46 -9.18
C THR A 444 12.02 12.15 -9.61
N TYR A 445 11.87 11.75 -10.88
CA TYR A 445 12.61 10.60 -11.39
C TYR A 445 14.12 10.82 -11.32
N GLN A 446 14.61 12.02 -11.62
CA GLN A 446 16.05 12.28 -11.52
C GLN A 446 16.56 12.09 -10.09
N ALA A 447 15.87 12.62 -9.08
CA ALA A 447 16.21 12.41 -7.67
C ALA A 447 16.18 10.93 -7.27
N MET A 448 15.21 10.16 -7.75
CA MET A 448 15.17 8.71 -7.60
C MET A 448 16.42 8.03 -8.18
N PHE A 449 16.76 8.32 -9.43
CA PHE A 449 17.89 7.67 -10.09
C PHE A 449 19.24 8.12 -9.53
N ASP A 450 19.41 9.40 -9.16
CA ASP A 450 20.61 9.89 -8.47
C ASP A 450 20.80 9.14 -7.14
N ARG A 451 19.72 8.94 -6.38
CA ARG A 451 19.76 8.15 -5.14
C ARG A 451 20.14 6.69 -5.41
N LEU A 452 19.47 6.04 -6.37
CA LEU A 452 19.75 4.65 -6.70
C LEU A 452 21.16 4.46 -7.26
N GLU A 453 21.68 5.41 -8.03
CA GLU A 453 23.05 5.38 -8.54
C GLU A 453 24.08 5.45 -7.40
N ASN A 454 23.78 6.14 -6.30
CA ASN A 454 24.65 6.18 -5.13
C ASN A 454 24.55 4.93 -4.26
N ASP A 455 23.34 4.46 -4.00
CA ASP A 455 23.09 3.39 -3.00
C ASP A 455 23.24 1.97 -3.57
N LEU A 456 23.08 1.78 -4.89
CA LEU A 456 23.30 0.48 -5.52
C LEU A 456 24.79 0.22 -5.71
N VAL A 457 25.32 -0.70 -4.90
CA VAL A 457 26.72 -1.11 -4.93
C VAL A 457 26.88 -2.41 -5.72
N PRO A 458 27.51 -2.39 -6.92
CA PRO A 458 27.65 -3.58 -7.75
C PRO A 458 28.33 -4.74 -7.01
N GLY A 459 27.71 -5.91 -7.04
CA GLY A 459 28.21 -7.11 -6.38
C GLY A 459 27.85 -7.22 -4.89
N LYS A 460 27.54 -6.12 -4.19
CA LYS A 460 26.98 -6.14 -2.83
C LYS A 460 25.46 -6.19 -2.89
N THR A 461 24.84 -5.24 -3.59
CA THR A 461 23.40 -5.24 -3.85
C THR A 461 23.10 -6.24 -4.97
N LYS A 462 22.13 -7.14 -4.74
CA LYS A 462 21.70 -8.17 -5.70
C LYS A 462 20.35 -7.81 -6.31
N HIS A 463 19.46 -7.28 -5.48
CA HIS A 463 18.08 -6.93 -5.84
C HIS A 463 17.75 -5.48 -5.48
N LEU A 464 17.02 -4.84 -6.38
CA LEU A 464 16.25 -3.63 -6.11
C LEU A 464 14.76 -4.01 -6.10
N LEU A 465 14.08 -3.76 -4.98
CA LEU A 465 12.62 -3.79 -4.88
C LEU A 465 12.09 -2.37 -5.08
N LEU A 466 11.40 -2.13 -6.20
CA LEU A 466 10.73 -0.87 -6.48
C LEU A 466 9.24 -1.01 -6.18
N LEU A 467 8.68 -0.16 -5.32
CA LEU A 467 7.25 -0.14 -5.02
C LEU A 467 6.57 1.01 -5.76
N LEU A 468 5.49 0.67 -6.48
CA LEU A 468 4.58 1.57 -7.18
C LEU A 468 3.16 1.26 -6.72
N GLY A 469 2.29 2.27 -6.54
CA GLY A 469 0.90 2.02 -6.12
C GLY A 469 0.15 1.16 -7.14
N VAL A 470 0.23 1.55 -8.41
CA VAL A 470 -0.51 0.95 -9.51
C VAL A 470 0.37 0.04 -10.39
N PRO A 471 -0.13 -1.07 -10.96
CA PRO A 471 0.65 -2.00 -11.77
C PRO A 471 1.22 -1.41 -13.05
N ILE A 472 2.51 -1.67 -13.30
CA ILE A 472 3.22 -1.17 -14.47
C ILE A 472 3.26 -2.18 -15.62
N ALA A 473 3.29 -3.49 -15.34
CA ALA A 473 3.28 -4.56 -16.33
C ALA A 473 1.93 -5.30 -16.31
N TYR A 474 0.89 -4.66 -16.85
CA TYR A 474 -0.49 -5.16 -16.81
C TYR A 474 -1.18 -5.06 -18.18
N PRO A 475 -2.17 -5.92 -18.50
CA PRO A 475 -2.87 -5.88 -19.77
C PRO A 475 -3.55 -4.53 -20.01
N ARG A 476 -3.49 -4.04 -21.25
CA ARG A 476 -4.17 -2.81 -21.65
C ARG A 476 -5.68 -3.04 -21.71
N LEU A 477 -6.45 -2.23 -20.98
CA LEU A 477 -7.92 -2.27 -21.04
C LEU A 477 -8.52 -1.17 -21.92
N VAL A 478 -7.81 -0.66 -22.94
CA VAL A 478 -8.31 0.35 -23.92
C VAL A 478 -9.67 -0.05 -24.55
N TRP A 479 -10.01 -1.34 -24.56
CA TRP A 479 -11.30 -1.84 -25.01
C TRP A 479 -12.45 -1.59 -24.03
N ALA A 480 -12.21 -1.47 -22.73
CA ALA A 480 -13.22 -1.26 -21.69
C ALA A 480 -13.85 0.13 -21.87
N GLU A 481 -13.03 1.18 -22.08
CA GLU A 481 -13.46 2.50 -22.57
C GLU A 481 -14.35 2.39 -23.82
N THR A 482 -13.92 1.61 -24.83
CA THR A 482 -14.64 1.47 -26.10
C THR A 482 -15.99 0.74 -25.93
N LEU A 483 -16.05 -0.31 -25.10
CA LEU A 483 -17.27 -1.05 -24.80
C LEU A 483 -18.26 -0.19 -24.01
N MET A 484 -17.76 0.58 -23.03
CA MET A 484 -18.56 1.46 -22.18
C MET A 484 -19.07 2.71 -22.92
N THR A 485 -18.32 3.24 -23.86
CA THR A 485 -18.75 4.36 -24.71
C THR A 485 -19.59 3.93 -25.92
N SER A 486 -19.75 2.61 -26.15
CA SER A 486 -20.45 2.12 -27.33
C SER A 486 -21.94 2.49 -27.36
N LYS A 487 -22.41 2.93 -28.53
CA LYS A 487 -23.83 3.26 -28.78
C LYS A 487 -24.79 2.08 -28.62
N VAL A 488 -24.27 0.85 -28.51
CA VAL A 488 -25.04 -0.38 -28.27
C VAL A 488 -25.50 -0.51 -26.81
N MET A 489 -24.78 0.11 -25.87
CA MET A 489 -25.19 0.17 -24.44
C MET A 489 -26.14 1.33 -24.13
N ALA A 490 -26.32 2.27 -25.05
CA ALA A 490 -27.22 3.42 -24.87
C ALA A 490 -28.70 3.03 -24.67
N PRO A 491 -29.28 2.04 -25.38
CA PRO A 491 -30.65 1.58 -25.13
C PRO A 491 -30.83 0.95 -23.74
N LEU A 492 -29.84 0.20 -23.25
CA LEU A 492 -29.83 -0.39 -21.90
C LEU A 492 -29.75 0.68 -20.80
N ARG A 493 -28.93 1.72 -21.00
CA ARG A 493 -28.89 2.89 -20.11
C ARG A 493 -30.22 3.65 -20.08
N LEU A 494 -30.86 3.79 -21.23
CA LEU A 494 -32.15 4.46 -21.35
C LEU A 494 -33.25 3.64 -20.68
N LEU A 495 -33.31 2.32 -20.90
CA LEU A 495 -34.28 1.43 -20.25
C LEU A 495 -34.17 1.44 -18.72
N ASN A 496 -32.95 1.47 -18.17
CA ASN A 496 -32.73 1.57 -16.72
C ASN A 496 -33.21 2.93 -16.15
N LYS A 497 -32.93 4.02 -16.86
CA LYS A 497 -33.33 5.38 -16.47
C LYS A 497 -34.84 5.65 -16.62
N THR A 498 -35.53 4.90 -17.50
CA THR A 498 -36.92 5.20 -17.87
C THR A 498 -37.96 4.31 -17.18
N PHE A 499 -37.62 3.07 -16.81
CA PHE A 499 -38.64 2.12 -16.34
C PHE A 499 -38.46 1.58 -14.92
N GLY A 500 -37.33 1.74 -14.23
CA GLY A 500 -37.17 1.26 -12.84
C GLY A 500 -37.33 -0.25 -12.62
N ILE A 501 -37.62 -1.02 -13.68
CA ILE A 501 -37.82 -2.47 -13.66
C ILE A 501 -36.44 -3.14 -13.83
N CYS A 502 -35.59 -2.97 -12.82
CA CYS A 502 -34.39 -3.76 -12.51
C CYS A 502 -33.72 -3.33 -11.19
N SER A 503 -34.47 -2.69 -10.29
CA SER A 503 -33.96 -2.10 -9.03
C SER A 503 -33.31 -3.10 -8.05
N SER A 504 -33.51 -4.42 -8.19
CA SER A 504 -32.89 -5.42 -7.30
C SER A 504 -31.62 -6.09 -7.85
N LEU A 505 -31.24 -5.82 -9.12
CA LEU A 505 -30.05 -6.44 -9.75
C LEU A 505 -28.96 -5.43 -10.12
N PHE A 506 -29.20 -4.11 -10.01
CA PHE A 506 -28.24 -3.08 -10.44
C PHE A 506 -28.29 -1.78 -9.60
N ASN A 507 -28.81 -1.80 -8.36
CA ASN A 507 -28.78 -0.63 -7.47
C ASN A 507 -27.55 -0.54 -6.54
N ASP A 508 -26.66 -1.54 -6.53
CA ASP A 508 -25.38 -1.50 -5.83
C ASP A 508 -24.22 -1.68 -6.81
N PHE A 509 -24.22 -0.93 -7.92
CA PHE A 509 -23.12 -1.00 -8.89
C PHE A 509 -22.75 0.40 -9.40
N ASP A 510 -22.17 1.19 -8.48
CA ASP A 510 -21.39 2.39 -8.81
C ASP A 510 -20.02 2.06 -9.43
N GLY A 511 -19.63 0.78 -9.46
CA GLY A 511 -18.42 0.24 -10.12
C GLY A 511 -18.35 0.36 -11.66
N LYS A 512 -19.10 1.30 -12.26
CA LYS A 512 -18.95 1.71 -13.68
C LYS A 512 -18.15 2.99 -13.85
N VAL A 513 -18.01 3.79 -12.79
CA VAL A 513 -17.15 4.98 -12.78
C VAL A 513 -15.74 4.57 -12.34
N GLU A 514 -15.62 3.73 -11.30
CA GLU A 514 -14.36 3.12 -10.83
C GLU A 514 -13.57 2.47 -11.98
N LEU A 515 -14.13 1.49 -12.71
CA LEU A 515 -13.42 0.79 -13.81
C LEU A 515 -12.95 1.70 -14.97
N LEU A 516 -13.56 2.89 -15.15
CA LEU A 516 -13.15 3.87 -16.16
C LEU A 516 -12.07 4.83 -15.65
N ASP A 517 -12.16 5.24 -14.39
CA ASP A 517 -11.18 6.11 -13.76
C ASP A 517 -9.88 5.31 -13.42
N ASP A 518 -9.99 4.03 -13.01
CA ASP A 518 -8.88 3.06 -12.90
C ASP A 518 -8.10 2.96 -14.22
N LEU A 519 -8.80 3.03 -15.36
CA LEU A 519 -8.19 2.85 -16.66
C LEU A 519 -7.33 4.05 -17.09
N GLU A 520 -7.70 5.26 -16.70
CA GLU A 520 -6.86 6.46 -16.89
C GLU A 520 -5.74 6.53 -15.84
N ASP A 521 -5.92 5.96 -14.64
CA ASP A 521 -4.91 5.95 -13.57
C ASP A 521 -3.77 4.95 -13.82
N HIS A 522 -4.01 3.92 -14.63
CA HIS A 522 -3.03 2.90 -14.95
C HIS A 522 -1.82 3.40 -15.76
N TRP A 523 -0.63 2.89 -15.44
CA TRP A 523 0.59 3.06 -16.26
C TRP A 523 0.40 2.65 -17.73
N ALA A 524 -0.49 1.68 -17.98
CA ALA A 524 -0.78 1.16 -19.31
C ALA A 524 -1.69 2.07 -20.15
N ALA A 525 -2.24 3.14 -19.56
CA ALA A 525 -3.06 4.14 -20.24
C ALA A 525 -2.28 4.84 -21.36
N ALA A 526 -2.99 5.29 -22.40
CA ALA A 526 -2.36 5.90 -23.56
C ALA A 526 -1.56 7.17 -23.21
N VAL A 527 -2.05 7.96 -22.23
CA VAL A 527 -1.42 9.20 -21.78
C VAL A 527 -0.11 8.96 -21.01
N HIS A 528 -0.02 7.85 -20.27
CA HIS A 528 1.16 7.52 -19.43
C HIS A 528 2.20 6.65 -20.13
N LYS A 529 1.88 6.09 -21.31
CA LYS A 529 2.74 5.15 -22.01
C LYS A 529 4.16 5.66 -22.28
N ALA A 530 4.32 6.93 -22.61
CA ALA A 530 5.64 7.51 -22.86
C ALA A 530 6.49 7.57 -21.58
N GLU A 531 5.89 8.06 -20.49
CA GLU A 531 6.49 8.14 -19.15
C GLU A 531 6.85 6.74 -18.62
N ARG A 532 5.90 5.80 -18.70
CA ARG A 532 6.09 4.39 -18.38
C ARG A 532 7.30 3.79 -19.10
N ASN A 533 7.33 3.89 -20.42
CA ASN A 533 8.39 3.30 -21.22
C ASN A 533 9.75 3.92 -20.90
N HIS A 534 9.79 5.23 -20.65
CA HIS A 534 11.00 5.92 -20.23
C HIS A 534 11.50 5.43 -18.87
N LEU A 535 10.62 5.28 -17.88
CA LEU A 535 10.96 4.71 -16.57
C LEU A 535 11.53 3.29 -16.72
N VAL A 536 10.84 2.41 -17.44
CA VAL A 536 11.30 1.02 -17.66
C VAL A 536 12.67 0.99 -18.35
N GLN A 537 12.89 1.81 -19.38
CA GLN A 537 14.18 1.86 -20.08
C GLN A 537 15.32 2.37 -19.19
N ARG A 538 15.07 3.37 -18.32
CA ARG A 538 16.05 3.81 -17.33
C ARG A 538 16.33 2.74 -16.28
N LEU A 539 15.32 2.01 -15.81
CA LEU A 539 15.49 0.86 -14.91
C LEU A 539 16.33 -0.25 -15.57
N GLN A 540 16.08 -0.59 -16.83
CA GLN A 540 16.89 -1.57 -17.57
C GLN A 540 18.34 -1.12 -17.72
N THR A 541 18.57 0.18 -17.91
CA THR A 541 19.92 0.77 -17.99
C THR A 541 20.62 0.70 -16.64
N LEU A 542 19.92 1.05 -15.56
CA LEU A 542 20.41 0.96 -14.18
C LEU A 542 20.74 -0.49 -13.81
N SER A 543 19.84 -1.44 -14.13
CA SER A 543 20.05 -2.89 -13.92
C SER A 543 21.33 -3.37 -14.57
N TYR A 544 21.57 -2.96 -15.83
CA TYR A 544 22.81 -3.26 -16.54
C TYR A 544 24.04 -2.60 -15.90
N ALA A 545 23.98 -1.30 -15.63
CA ALA A 545 25.13 -0.54 -15.11
C ALA A 545 25.53 -1.00 -13.70
N LYS A 546 24.54 -1.28 -12.84
CA LYS A 546 24.75 -1.67 -11.44
C LYS A 546 24.79 -3.17 -11.21
N GLN A 547 24.49 -3.96 -12.24
CA GLN A 547 24.45 -5.43 -12.17
C GLN A 547 23.49 -5.93 -11.07
N VAL A 548 22.29 -5.34 -11.02
CA VAL A 548 21.23 -5.66 -10.06
C VAL A 548 19.98 -6.15 -10.76
N ARG A 549 19.29 -7.13 -10.17
CA ARG A 549 17.97 -7.55 -10.61
C ARG A 549 16.93 -6.59 -10.04
N ILE A 550 16.00 -6.12 -10.89
CA ILE A 550 14.90 -5.24 -10.46
C ILE A 550 13.61 -6.04 -10.39
N THR A 551 12.91 -5.93 -9.27
CA THR A 551 11.56 -6.44 -9.05
C THR A 551 10.66 -5.29 -8.64
N ILE A 552 9.49 -5.20 -9.25
CA ILE A 552 8.49 -4.17 -8.98
C ILE A 552 7.34 -4.78 -8.18
N LEU A 553 6.95 -4.14 -7.09
CA LEU A 553 5.77 -4.46 -6.30
C LEU A 553 4.67 -3.45 -6.62
N SER A 554 3.43 -3.91 -6.80
CA SER A 554 2.27 -3.04 -7.04
C SER A 554 0.95 -3.65 -6.59
N GLY A 555 -0.07 -2.81 -6.38
CA GLY A 555 -1.39 -3.15 -5.85
C GLY A 555 -2.54 -2.68 -6.72
N ASP A 556 -3.60 -2.18 -6.08
CA ASP A 556 -4.73 -1.42 -6.65
C ASP A 556 -5.76 -2.21 -7.49
N VAL A 557 -5.33 -3.14 -8.35
CA VAL A 557 -6.24 -3.81 -9.31
C VAL A 557 -7.07 -4.99 -8.76
N HIS A 558 -7.05 -5.21 -7.43
CA HIS A 558 -7.75 -6.27 -6.67
C HIS A 558 -7.65 -7.69 -7.29
N LEU A 559 -6.55 -7.98 -7.98
CA LEU A 559 -6.32 -9.26 -8.66
C LEU A 559 -4.86 -9.68 -8.52
N ALA A 560 -4.64 -10.96 -8.23
CA ALA A 560 -3.32 -11.56 -8.27
C ALA A 560 -2.85 -11.72 -9.72
N ALA A 561 -1.68 -11.17 -10.04
CA ALA A 561 -1.01 -11.39 -11.31
C ALA A 561 0.50 -11.18 -11.17
N VAL A 562 1.25 -11.67 -12.16
CA VAL A 562 2.68 -11.36 -12.28
C VAL A 562 2.96 -10.94 -13.71
N GLY A 563 3.27 -9.65 -13.87
CA GLY A 563 3.72 -9.08 -15.13
C GLY A 563 5.23 -9.15 -15.26
N ARG A 564 5.73 -9.04 -16.49
CA ARG A 564 7.16 -8.89 -16.72
C ARG A 564 7.51 -8.14 -17.99
N PHE A 565 8.74 -7.65 -18.02
CA PHE A 565 9.49 -7.20 -19.20
C PHE A 565 10.66 -8.14 -19.40
N PHE A 566 11.07 -8.38 -20.65
CA PHE A 566 12.20 -9.26 -20.97
C PHE A 566 12.73 -9.02 -22.38
N SER A 567 13.97 -9.41 -22.63
CA SER A 567 14.57 -9.40 -23.96
C SER A 567 13.81 -10.32 -24.91
N LYS A 568 13.56 -9.86 -26.14
CA LYS A 568 12.87 -10.67 -27.17
C LYS A 568 13.58 -12.02 -27.37
N ALA A 569 12.81 -13.10 -27.49
CA ALA A 569 13.37 -14.45 -27.60
C ALA A 569 14.33 -14.65 -28.77
N LYS A 570 14.18 -13.88 -29.87
CA LYS A 570 15.14 -13.91 -31.00
C LYS A 570 16.58 -13.58 -30.61
N PHE A 571 16.81 -12.91 -29.46
CA PHE A 571 18.13 -12.60 -28.95
C PHE A 571 18.71 -13.73 -28.08
N ASN A 572 17.90 -14.73 -27.71
CA ASN A 572 18.31 -15.92 -26.95
C ASN A 572 19.13 -15.58 -25.69
N VAL A 573 18.68 -14.56 -24.94
CA VAL A 573 19.33 -14.13 -23.70
C VAL A 573 18.72 -14.92 -22.53
N PRO A 574 19.53 -15.70 -21.78
CA PRO A 574 19.04 -16.37 -20.57
C PRO A 574 18.56 -15.35 -19.53
N GLN A 575 17.50 -15.67 -18.77
CA GLN A 575 16.88 -14.73 -17.82
C GLN A 575 17.88 -14.23 -16.78
N GLU A 576 18.75 -15.10 -16.28
CA GLU A 576 19.80 -14.79 -15.32
C GLU A 576 20.81 -13.77 -15.86
N LYS A 577 20.97 -13.63 -17.18
CA LYS A 577 21.84 -12.62 -17.83
C LYS A 577 21.06 -11.46 -18.45
N ASP A 578 19.73 -11.52 -18.43
CA ASP A 578 18.89 -10.52 -19.07
C ASP A 578 18.63 -9.34 -18.14
N HIS A 579 19.38 -8.24 -18.30
CA HIS A 579 19.13 -6.99 -17.56
C HIS A 579 17.77 -6.33 -17.90
N ARG A 580 17.08 -6.79 -18.96
CA ARG A 580 15.72 -6.36 -19.29
C ARG A 580 14.65 -7.16 -18.58
N TYR A 581 15.02 -8.29 -17.97
CA TYR A 581 14.10 -9.11 -17.19
C TYR A 581 13.73 -8.41 -15.89
N ILE A 582 12.59 -7.73 -15.89
CA ILE A 582 12.02 -7.02 -14.75
C ILE A 582 10.65 -7.63 -14.48
N VAL A 583 10.45 -8.14 -13.26
CA VAL A 583 9.19 -8.76 -12.83
C VAL A 583 8.38 -7.74 -12.06
N ASN A 584 7.08 -7.66 -12.31
CA ASN A 584 6.13 -6.90 -11.52
C ASN A 584 5.17 -7.87 -10.81
N VAL A 585 5.35 -8.01 -9.49
CA VAL A 585 4.46 -8.79 -8.62
C VAL A 585 3.27 -7.92 -8.24
N ILE A 586 2.07 -8.36 -8.60
CA ILE A 586 0.83 -7.64 -8.36
C ILE A 586 0.07 -8.36 -7.25
N SER A 587 -0.01 -7.75 -6.07
CA SER A 587 -0.89 -8.28 -5.01
C SER A 587 -2.32 -7.85 -5.30
N SER A 588 -3.25 -8.73 -4.93
CA SER A 588 -4.66 -8.36 -4.84
C SER A 588 -4.89 -7.59 -3.54
N ALA A 589 -6.12 -7.12 -3.33
CA ALA A 589 -6.55 -6.57 -2.07
C ALA A 589 -6.44 -7.62 -0.96
N ILE A 590 -5.89 -7.21 0.18
CA ILE A 590 -5.82 -8.07 1.37
C ILE A 590 -7.16 -8.10 2.11
N THR A 591 -7.97 -7.04 2.03
CA THR A 591 -9.29 -6.97 2.66
C THR A 591 -10.42 -6.94 1.65
N ASN A 592 -10.34 -6.08 0.63
CA ASN A 592 -11.46 -5.77 -0.25
C ASN A 592 -12.00 -6.99 -1.02
N ALA A 593 -13.27 -6.96 -1.41
CA ALA A 593 -13.86 -8.04 -2.18
C ALA A 593 -13.19 -8.13 -3.57
N PRO A 594 -12.82 -9.34 -4.03
CA PRO A 594 -12.21 -9.48 -5.34
C PRO A 594 -13.24 -9.18 -6.45
N PRO A 595 -12.77 -8.75 -7.63
CA PRO A 595 -13.62 -8.57 -8.78
C PRO A 595 -14.18 -9.91 -9.26
N PRO A 596 -15.28 -9.92 -10.05
CA PRO A 596 -15.82 -11.14 -10.62
C PRO A 596 -14.80 -11.91 -11.47
N GLU A 597 -14.82 -13.25 -11.39
CA GLU A 597 -13.88 -14.14 -12.12
C GLU A 597 -13.84 -13.85 -13.64
N ALA A 598 -14.97 -13.47 -14.22
CA ALA A 598 -15.08 -13.09 -15.63
C ALA A 598 -14.15 -11.92 -16.01
N ILE A 599 -13.86 -10.99 -15.09
CA ILE A 599 -12.91 -9.89 -15.33
C ILE A 599 -11.50 -10.46 -15.49
N GLY A 600 -11.09 -11.37 -14.59
CA GLY A 600 -9.82 -12.09 -14.69
C GLY A 600 -9.70 -12.85 -16.00
N ASP A 601 -10.76 -13.52 -16.44
CA ASP A 601 -10.80 -14.27 -17.69
C ASP A 601 -10.63 -13.36 -18.92
N VAL A 602 -11.30 -12.21 -18.93
CA VAL A 602 -11.12 -11.22 -20.00
C VAL A 602 -9.69 -10.69 -20.01
N LEU A 603 -9.11 -10.37 -18.85
CA LEU A 603 -7.71 -9.95 -18.74
C LEU A 603 -6.76 -11.01 -19.32
N ASN A 604 -6.97 -12.28 -18.98
CA ASN A 604 -6.19 -13.40 -19.51
C ASN A 604 -6.31 -13.51 -21.05
N THR A 605 -7.50 -13.35 -21.63
CA THR A 605 -7.64 -13.35 -23.10
C THR A 605 -6.92 -12.18 -23.79
N ARG A 606 -6.65 -11.11 -23.04
CA ARG A 606 -5.89 -9.95 -23.50
C ARG A 606 -4.40 -10.06 -23.19
N ASN A 607 -3.98 -11.06 -22.41
CA ASN A 607 -2.57 -11.37 -22.22
C ASN A 607 -1.98 -11.86 -23.55
N LYS A 608 -1.38 -10.93 -24.30
CA LYS A 608 -0.65 -11.22 -25.53
C LYS A 608 0.77 -10.72 -25.34
N LEU A 609 1.71 -11.40 -26.00
CA LEU A 609 3.09 -10.91 -26.10
C LEU A 609 3.09 -9.54 -26.77
N HIS A 610 3.35 -8.49 -25.99
CA HIS A 610 3.38 -7.12 -26.47
C HIS A 610 4.83 -6.64 -26.61
N ARG A 611 5.11 -5.87 -27.66
CA ARG A 611 6.44 -5.31 -27.94
C ARG A 611 6.55 -3.93 -27.31
N MET A 612 7.24 -3.80 -26.18
CA MET A 612 7.45 -2.50 -25.54
C MET A 612 8.31 -1.59 -26.44
N ASP A 613 9.43 -2.12 -26.95
CA ASP A 613 10.33 -1.43 -27.87
C ASP A 613 11.01 -2.40 -28.86
N HIS A 614 12.14 -2.01 -29.47
CA HIS A 614 12.89 -2.85 -30.40
C HIS A 614 13.52 -4.09 -29.76
N TYR A 615 13.82 -4.07 -28.47
CA TYR A 615 14.57 -5.10 -27.73
C TYR A 615 13.76 -5.84 -26.67
N THR A 616 12.68 -5.22 -26.19
CA THR A 616 11.92 -5.68 -25.02
C THR A 616 10.50 -6.10 -25.40
N ASP A 617 10.08 -7.26 -24.91
CA ASP A 617 8.70 -7.71 -24.89
C ASP A 617 8.15 -7.70 -23.45
N GLU A 618 6.82 -7.71 -23.34
CA GLU A 618 6.08 -7.72 -22.07
C GLU A 618 4.85 -8.64 -22.15
N ASN A 619 4.54 -9.31 -21.04
CA ASN A 619 3.31 -10.09 -20.84
C ASN A 619 3.06 -10.40 -19.35
N LEU A 620 1.90 -11.00 -19.05
CA LEU A 620 1.67 -11.70 -17.79
C LEU A 620 2.20 -13.14 -17.85
N MET A 621 2.63 -13.65 -16.69
CA MET A 621 3.18 -14.98 -16.49
C MET A 621 2.09 -15.99 -16.13
N ASP A 622 2.19 -17.19 -16.70
CA ASP A 622 1.35 -18.34 -16.31
C ASP A 622 1.89 -18.94 -15.01
N ILE A 623 1.33 -18.54 -13.85
CA ILE A 623 1.73 -19.03 -12.51
C ILE A 623 0.62 -19.79 -11.78
N PHE A 624 -0.64 -19.62 -12.20
CA PHE A 624 -1.81 -20.21 -11.55
C PHE A 624 -2.27 -21.47 -12.27
N GLU A 625 -1.44 -22.52 -12.22
CA GLU A 625 -1.75 -23.82 -12.85
C GLU A 625 -2.93 -24.56 -12.16
N GLU A 626 -3.10 -24.32 -10.87
CA GLU A 626 -4.14 -24.92 -10.04
C GLU A 626 -4.95 -23.85 -9.30
N SER A 627 -6.17 -24.18 -8.93
CA SER A 627 -6.98 -23.38 -8.01
C SER A 627 -6.51 -23.56 -6.57
N VAL A 628 -7.02 -22.69 -5.70
CA VAL A 628 -6.81 -22.76 -4.24
C VAL A 628 -7.27 -24.09 -3.65
N ASN A 629 -8.17 -24.80 -4.34
CA ASN A 629 -8.70 -26.11 -3.95
C ASN A 629 -7.99 -27.30 -4.65
N GLY A 630 -6.92 -27.04 -5.42
CA GLY A 630 -6.14 -28.06 -6.12
C GLY A 630 -6.72 -28.53 -7.46
N SER A 631 -7.82 -27.95 -7.93
CA SER A 631 -8.35 -28.26 -9.27
C SER A 631 -7.54 -27.55 -10.36
N ALA A 632 -7.26 -28.22 -11.48
CA ALA A 632 -6.48 -27.63 -12.57
C ALA A 632 -7.20 -26.42 -13.21
N ARG A 633 -6.50 -25.29 -13.37
CA ARG A 633 -6.99 -24.09 -14.07
C ARG A 633 -6.66 -24.17 -15.55
N ARG A 634 -7.64 -24.57 -16.36
CA ARG A 634 -7.43 -24.85 -17.79
C ARG A 634 -7.46 -23.62 -18.70
N PHE A 635 -8.11 -22.54 -18.27
CA PHE A 635 -8.33 -21.35 -19.10
C PHE A 635 -7.48 -20.17 -18.66
N ASN A 636 -7.61 -19.77 -17.39
CA ASN A 636 -6.95 -18.60 -16.86
C ASN A 636 -5.85 -18.98 -15.86
N LYS A 637 -4.61 -18.87 -16.33
CA LYS A 637 -3.40 -19.18 -15.56
C LYS A 637 -2.59 -17.96 -15.16
N THR A 638 -3.01 -16.77 -15.59
CA THR A 638 -2.25 -15.51 -15.45
C THR A 638 -2.82 -14.59 -14.37
N CYS A 639 -4.14 -14.67 -14.16
CA CYS A 639 -4.90 -13.77 -13.33
C CYS A 639 -5.73 -14.59 -12.32
N TYR A 640 -5.73 -14.19 -11.05
CA TYR A 640 -6.54 -14.84 -10.01
C TYR A 640 -7.32 -13.80 -9.19
N THR A 641 -8.65 -13.84 -9.32
CA THR A 641 -9.60 -12.99 -8.60
C THR A 641 -9.88 -13.52 -7.19
N THR A 642 -8.94 -13.36 -6.28
CA THR A 642 -9.13 -13.66 -4.86
C THR A 642 -8.26 -12.71 -4.03
N ARG A 643 -8.62 -12.52 -2.77
CA ARG A 643 -7.81 -11.73 -1.85
C ARG A 643 -6.45 -12.38 -1.64
N ASN A 644 -5.40 -11.59 -1.46
CA ASN A 644 -4.08 -12.15 -1.18
C ASN A 644 -3.14 -11.17 -0.48
N TYR A 645 -1.98 -11.70 -0.12
CA TYR A 645 -0.76 -10.94 0.14
C TYR A 645 0.44 -11.69 -0.46
N CYS A 646 1.61 -11.07 -0.47
CA CYS A 646 2.84 -11.67 -0.99
C CYS A 646 3.88 -11.81 0.12
N VAL A 647 4.64 -12.91 0.09
CA VAL A 647 5.83 -13.10 0.92
C VAL A 647 7.06 -13.18 0.02
N ILE A 648 8.12 -12.48 0.41
CA ILE A 648 9.35 -12.34 -0.35
C ILE A 648 10.54 -12.70 0.55
N THR A 649 11.38 -13.63 0.10
CA THR A 649 12.59 -14.04 0.81
C THR A 649 13.76 -14.17 -0.16
N ARG A 650 14.99 -13.89 0.28
CA ARG A 650 16.20 -14.23 -0.50
C ARG A 650 16.56 -15.69 -0.25
N SER A 651 16.83 -16.43 -1.32
CA SER A 651 17.35 -17.79 -1.27
C SER A 651 18.78 -17.80 -0.72
N ASP A 652 18.97 -18.50 0.39
CA ASP A 652 20.29 -18.74 1.00
C ASP A 652 20.59 -20.26 0.96
N PRO A 653 21.45 -20.71 0.03
CA PRO A 653 21.81 -22.13 -0.07
C PRO A 653 22.59 -22.66 1.15
N SER A 654 23.15 -21.77 1.98
CA SER A 654 23.94 -22.13 3.16
C SER A 654 23.09 -22.37 4.41
N ALA A 655 21.83 -21.91 4.41
CA ALA A 655 20.91 -22.07 5.53
C ALA A 655 20.35 -23.51 5.70
N GLY A 656 20.91 -24.50 4.99
CA GLY A 656 20.55 -25.91 5.09
C GLY A 656 19.21 -26.25 4.42
N PRO A 657 18.74 -27.51 4.49
CA PRO A 657 17.43 -27.91 3.97
C PRO A 657 16.24 -27.34 4.76
N GLU A 658 16.47 -26.65 5.89
CA GLU A 658 15.45 -25.90 6.64
C GLU A 658 15.37 -24.41 6.21
N ALA A 659 16.24 -23.98 5.29
CA ALA A 659 16.20 -22.66 4.68
C ALA A 659 14.90 -22.49 3.89
N THR A 660 13.96 -21.75 4.48
CA THR A 660 12.57 -21.75 4.05
C THR A 660 12.42 -21.30 2.60
N THR A 661 12.08 -22.24 1.73
CA THR A 661 11.60 -21.93 0.39
C THR A 661 10.26 -21.19 0.48
N ALA A 662 9.91 -20.40 -0.53
CA ALA A 662 8.57 -19.76 -0.63
C ALA A 662 7.42 -20.78 -0.50
N GLU A 663 7.68 -22.06 -0.77
CA GLU A 663 6.77 -23.19 -0.68
C GLU A 663 6.71 -23.81 0.74
N GLU A 664 7.81 -23.86 1.50
CA GLU A 664 7.84 -24.38 2.89
C GLU A 664 7.12 -23.49 3.90
N LEU A 665 6.92 -22.21 3.57
CA LEU A 665 5.96 -21.34 4.26
C LEU A 665 4.50 -21.75 4.00
N GLY A 666 4.22 -22.67 3.07
CA GLY A 666 2.87 -23.10 2.68
C GLY A 666 2.60 -24.61 2.72
N GLU A 667 3.61 -25.46 2.68
CA GLU A 667 3.43 -26.92 2.69
C GLU A 667 3.64 -27.50 4.09
N HIS A 668 2.59 -27.59 4.91
CA HIS A 668 2.57 -28.62 5.95
C HIS A 668 1.20 -29.16 6.38
N TYR A 669 0.11 -28.89 5.64
CA TYR A 669 -1.22 -29.35 6.04
C TYR A 669 -1.89 -30.41 5.15
N ALA A 670 -1.32 -30.77 3.99
CA ALA A 670 -1.95 -31.76 3.10
C ALA A 670 -1.57 -33.23 3.37
N LYS A 671 -0.75 -33.55 4.38
CA LYS A 671 -0.26 -34.93 4.62
C LYS A 671 -0.59 -35.56 5.98
N GLN A 672 -1.40 -34.94 6.84
CA GLN A 672 -1.70 -35.50 8.18
C GLN A 672 -3.14 -35.97 8.45
N GLU A 673 -4.09 -35.83 7.52
CA GLU A 673 -5.44 -36.41 7.70
C GLU A 673 -5.79 -37.49 6.66
N ALA A 674 -4.83 -38.34 6.31
CA ALA A 674 -5.08 -39.59 5.62
C ALA A 674 -4.61 -40.76 6.47
N ASN A 675 -5.15 -40.88 7.69
CA ASN A 675 -5.16 -42.13 8.44
C ASN A 675 -6.19 -42.09 9.57
N GLN A 676 -7.46 -42.23 9.20
CA GLN A 676 -8.43 -42.98 9.99
C GLN A 676 -9.50 -43.48 9.02
N GLY A 677 -9.54 -44.80 8.86
CA GLY A 677 -10.41 -45.45 7.90
C GLY A 677 -11.86 -45.41 8.35
N GLU A 678 -12.72 -44.84 7.51
CA GLU A 678 -14.12 -45.26 7.42
C GLU A 678 -14.51 -45.36 5.95
N GLN A 679 -15.01 -46.53 5.58
CA GLN A 679 -15.48 -46.80 4.22
C GLN A 679 -16.79 -46.07 3.95
N PRO A 680 -16.94 -45.35 2.82
CA PRO A 680 -18.24 -44.85 2.41
C PRO A 680 -19.08 -45.96 1.79
N LYS A 681 -20.27 -46.14 2.36
CA LYS A 681 -21.36 -46.99 1.85
C LYS A 681 -21.76 -46.54 0.45
N THR A 682 -21.79 -47.49 -0.48
CA THR A 682 -22.26 -47.30 -1.85
C THR A 682 -23.76 -46.96 -1.87
N SER A 683 -24.11 -45.80 -2.45
CA SER A 683 -25.49 -45.44 -2.80
C SER A 683 -25.87 -46.01 -4.17
N LEU A 684 -27.15 -46.36 -4.26
CA LEU A 684 -27.74 -47.38 -5.10
C LEU A 684 -28.25 -46.81 -6.44
N PHE A 685 -27.42 -46.15 -7.25
CA PHE A 685 -27.89 -45.59 -8.54
C PHE A 685 -26.91 -45.66 -9.72
N GLY A 686 -25.91 -46.55 -9.65
CA GLY A 686 -24.92 -46.77 -10.73
C GLY A 686 -24.91 -48.17 -11.36
N LYS A 687 -25.77 -49.09 -10.91
CA LYS A 687 -25.84 -50.47 -11.44
C LYS A 687 -26.91 -50.60 -12.51
N MET A 688 -26.66 -50.04 -13.69
CA MET A 688 -27.20 -50.59 -14.94
C MET A 688 -26.32 -50.07 -16.09
N MET A 689 -25.81 -50.98 -16.91
CA MET A 689 -25.03 -50.74 -18.14
C MET A 689 -23.53 -50.53 -17.99
N ARG A 690 -22.76 -51.63 -17.95
CA ARG A 690 -21.75 -51.91 -18.99
C ARG A 690 -21.14 -53.31 -18.85
N LYS A 691 -20.97 -53.95 -20.00
CA LYS A 691 -20.63 -55.35 -20.25
C LYS A 691 -19.16 -55.42 -20.72
N ASP A 692 -18.32 -56.08 -19.92
CA ASP A 692 -17.29 -57.06 -20.29
C ASP A 692 -16.52 -56.96 -21.65
N LYS A 693 -15.18 -56.76 -21.62
CA LYS A 693 -14.12 -57.82 -21.71
C LYS A 693 -12.75 -57.38 -22.30
N ARG A 694 -11.70 -57.82 -21.58
CA ARG A 694 -10.41 -58.49 -21.96
C ARG A 694 -9.19 -57.74 -22.55
N ASP A 695 -8.14 -57.75 -21.73
CA ASP A 695 -6.78 -58.35 -21.87
C ASP A 695 -5.88 -58.15 -23.11
N GLY A 696 -4.61 -57.82 -22.82
CA GLY A 696 -3.45 -58.15 -23.65
C GLY A 696 -2.18 -57.35 -23.33
N SER A 697 -1.23 -57.97 -22.63
CA SER A 697 0.20 -57.56 -22.48
C SER A 697 1.09 -58.64 -23.13
N PRO A 698 2.44 -58.56 -23.17
CA PRO A 698 3.43 -57.52 -23.53
C PRO A 698 4.36 -58.05 -24.69
N PRO A 699 5.62 -57.61 -24.95
CA PRO A 699 6.80 -58.03 -24.15
C PRO A 699 8.04 -57.07 -24.14
N ARG A 700 9.08 -57.55 -23.42
CA ARG A 700 10.37 -56.94 -22.98
C ARG A 700 11.54 -57.04 -23.98
N SER A 701 12.57 -56.20 -23.79
CA SER A 701 14.05 -56.43 -23.84
C SER A 701 14.75 -55.09 -24.16
N GLY A 702 15.96 -54.70 -23.74
CA GLY A 702 17.07 -55.27 -22.98
C GLY A 702 18.38 -54.58 -23.45
N VAL A 703 19.31 -54.31 -22.52
CA VAL A 703 20.79 -54.09 -22.69
C VAL A 703 21.37 -52.64 -22.70
N GLU A 704 22.03 -52.35 -21.57
CA GLU A 704 23.35 -51.73 -21.26
C GLU A 704 23.88 -50.36 -21.75
N LYS A 705 24.16 -49.52 -20.73
CA LYS A 705 25.35 -48.71 -20.35
C LYS A 705 26.01 -47.72 -21.32
N GLY A 706 26.07 -46.47 -20.82
CA GLY A 706 27.13 -45.48 -21.10
C GLY A 706 26.84 -44.17 -20.35
N GLU A 707 27.56 -43.91 -19.25
CA GLU A 707 27.59 -42.61 -18.57
C GLU A 707 28.25 -41.55 -19.45
N ILE A 708 27.72 -40.32 -19.44
CA ILE A 708 28.42 -39.05 -19.12
C ILE A 708 27.41 -37.89 -19.21
N SER A 709 27.51 -37.03 -18.20
CA SER A 709 26.78 -35.79 -17.89
C SER A 709 26.34 -34.89 -19.05
N GLY A 710 25.07 -34.47 -18.99
CA GLY A 710 24.53 -33.37 -19.80
C GLY A 710 23.01 -33.27 -19.66
N GLY A 711 22.53 -32.58 -18.62
CA GLY A 711 21.10 -32.39 -18.37
C GLY A 711 20.48 -31.30 -19.25
N THR A 712 20.28 -31.60 -20.53
CA THR A 712 19.37 -30.85 -21.42
C THR A 712 17.93 -31.31 -21.21
N GLY A 713 17.01 -30.35 -21.19
CA GLY A 713 15.58 -30.60 -21.10
C GLY A 713 15.02 -31.46 -22.23
N THR A 714 13.82 -32.00 -22.02
CA THR A 714 13.01 -32.53 -23.11
C THR A 714 11.52 -32.44 -22.82
N ILE A 715 10.91 -31.43 -23.45
CA ILE A 715 9.73 -31.49 -24.33
C ILE A 715 8.44 -32.13 -23.80
N ALA A 716 7.43 -31.25 -23.75
CA ALA A 716 6.00 -31.50 -23.65
C ALA A 716 5.47 -32.54 -24.66
N LYS A 717 4.60 -33.44 -24.20
CA LYS A 717 3.72 -34.23 -25.06
C LYS A 717 2.37 -33.54 -25.23
N ASN A 718 2.17 -33.03 -26.45
CA ASN A 718 0.93 -32.91 -27.22
C ASN A 718 -0.40 -32.72 -26.48
N VAL A 719 -0.92 -31.49 -26.53
CA VAL A 719 -2.37 -31.22 -26.57
C VAL A 719 -2.67 -30.41 -27.83
N LYS A 720 -3.40 -31.01 -28.78
CA LYS A 720 -3.95 -30.30 -29.94
C LYS A 720 -5.23 -29.59 -29.53
N GLY A 721 -5.25 -28.27 -29.64
CA GLY A 721 -6.48 -27.46 -29.59
C GLY A 721 -6.21 -25.98 -29.30
N ALA A 722 -6.27 -25.15 -30.36
CA ALA A 722 -6.21 -23.68 -30.39
C ALA A 722 -4.92 -23.00 -29.86
N GLN A 723 -4.14 -22.51 -30.83
CA GLN A 723 -2.79 -21.96 -30.69
C GLN A 723 -2.77 -20.56 -30.05
N VAL A 724 -2.13 -20.45 -28.89
CA VAL A 724 -1.22 -19.33 -28.60
C VAL A 724 0.18 -19.96 -28.64
N GLU A 725 1.07 -19.51 -29.52
CA GLU A 725 2.47 -19.88 -29.45
C GLU A 725 3.03 -19.28 -28.15
N HIS A 726 3.00 -20.02 -27.05
CA HIS A 726 3.66 -19.62 -25.81
C HIS A 726 5.16 -19.79 -26.02
N ASP A 727 5.84 -18.65 -26.20
CA ASP A 727 7.29 -18.57 -26.12
C ASP A 727 7.77 -19.20 -24.80
N ALA A 728 8.80 -20.04 -24.78
CA ALA A 728 9.29 -20.63 -23.52
C ALA A 728 9.76 -19.55 -22.53
N SER A 729 10.21 -18.40 -23.04
CA SER A 729 10.50 -17.21 -22.23
C SER A 729 9.25 -16.59 -21.60
N ALA A 730 8.05 -16.96 -22.07
CA ALA A 730 6.76 -16.56 -21.54
C ALA A 730 6.26 -17.42 -20.35
N LEU A 731 6.98 -18.46 -19.94
CA LEU A 731 6.63 -19.25 -18.75
C LEU A 731 7.22 -18.64 -17.48
N ALA A 732 6.60 -18.88 -16.34
CA ALA A 732 7.19 -18.51 -15.07
C ALA A 732 8.44 -19.37 -14.76
N PRO A 733 9.46 -18.81 -14.09
CA PRO A 733 10.54 -19.62 -13.54
C PRO A 733 10.00 -20.69 -12.60
N ALA A 734 10.70 -21.81 -12.50
CA ALA A 734 10.37 -22.85 -11.53
C ALA A 734 10.42 -22.30 -10.10
N THR A 735 9.58 -22.87 -9.24
CA THR A 735 9.60 -22.64 -7.80
C THR A 735 10.83 -23.28 -7.15
N GLY A 736 11.15 -22.84 -5.92
CA GLY A 736 12.12 -23.54 -5.07
C GLY A 736 13.56 -23.56 -5.59
N THR A 737 13.98 -22.57 -6.39
CA THR A 737 15.36 -22.56 -6.88
C THR A 737 16.35 -22.41 -5.72
N LYS A 738 17.29 -23.34 -5.60
CA LYS A 738 18.43 -23.26 -4.66
C LYS A 738 19.55 -22.36 -5.18
N VAL A 739 19.23 -21.51 -6.16
CA VAL A 739 20.21 -20.61 -6.78
C VAL A 739 20.50 -19.50 -5.77
N ALA A 740 21.78 -19.35 -5.41
CA ALA A 740 22.24 -18.35 -4.47
C ALA A 740 21.76 -16.96 -4.88
N ASP A 741 21.27 -16.21 -3.90
CA ASP A 741 20.71 -14.86 -4.05
C ASP A 741 19.49 -14.77 -5.00
N ALA A 742 18.83 -15.86 -5.38
CA ALA A 742 17.51 -15.73 -6.02
C ALA A 742 16.51 -15.12 -5.04
N LEU A 743 15.52 -14.38 -5.54
CA LEU A 743 14.43 -13.85 -4.75
C LEU A 743 13.21 -14.77 -4.89
N ASN A 744 12.82 -15.43 -3.82
CA ASN A 744 11.65 -16.29 -3.77
C ASN A 744 10.41 -15.44 -3.50
N ILE A 745 9.42 -15.55 -4.38
CA ILE A 745 8.13 -14.87 -4.31
C ILE A 745 7.06 -15.91 -3.99
N SER A 746 6.16 -15.62 -3.05
CA SER A 746 5.03 -16.48 -2.67
C SER A 746 3.76 -15.64 -2.59
N LEU A 747 2.90 -15.72 -3.61
CA LEU A 747 1.56 -15.12 -3.57
C LEU A 747 0.62 -16.03 -2.77
N ARG A 748 0.02 -15.50 -1.71
CA ARG A 748 -0.77 -16.24 -0.71
C ARG A 748 -2.24 -15.94 -0.91
N LEU A 749 -2.89 -16.76 -1.73
CA LEU A 749 -4.26 -16.54 -2.20
C LEU A 749 -5.26 -17.18 -1.25
N GLU A 750 -6.30 -16.43 -0.89
CA GLU A 750 -7.35 -16.91 0.00
C GLU A 750 -8.09 -18.13 -0.56
N VAL A 751 -8.28 -19.13 0.29
CA VAL A 751 -8.98 -20.39 -0.05
C VAL A 751 -10.50 -20.21 0.00
N ASP A 752 -11.01 -19.57 1.06
CA ASP A 752 -12.45 -19.33 1.27
C ASP A 752 -12.70 -17.97 1.92
N MET A 753 -13.27 -17.05 1.15
CA MET A 753 -13.56 -15.67 1.57
C MET A 753 -14.64 -15.55 2.65
N LYS A 754 -15.43 -16.61 2.88
CA LYS A 754 -16.45 -16.64 3.93
C LYS A 754 -15.90 -17.20 5.24
N SER A 755 -14.73 -17.86 5.20
CA SER A 755 -14.09 -18.40 6.39
C SER A 755 -13.48 -17.27 7.25
N PRO A 756 -13.75 -17.24 8.57
CA PRO A 756 -13.10 -16.29 9.47
C PRO A 756 -11.61 -16.60 9.67
N GLU A 757 -11.17 -17.83 9.33
CA GLU A 757 -9.77 -18.24 9.49
C GLU A 757 -8.85 -17.55 8.48
N GLY A 758 -9.34 -17.20 7.29
CA GLY A 758 -8.54 -16.56 6.23
C GLY A 758 -7.39 -17.40 5.70
N LYS A 759 -7.52 -18.74 5.67
CA LYS A 759 -6.46 -19.63 5.17
C LYS A 759 -6.08 -19.34 3.72
N THR A 760 -4.79 -19.46 3.40
CA THR A 760 -4.26 -19.22 2.04
C THR A 760 -3.55 -20.43 1.41
N LYS A 761 -3.60 -20.52 0.07
CA LYS A 761 -2.72 -21.38 -0.74
C LYS A 761 -1.58 -20.52 -1.32
N ALA A 762 -0.35 -21.03 -1.21
CA ALA A 762 0.83 -20.38 -1.78
C ALA A 762 0.99 -20.70 -3.27
N TYR A 763 1.37 -19.68 -4.04
CA TYR A 763 1.79 -19.78 -5.43
C TYR A 763 3.17 -19.14 -5.54
N GLY A 764 4.19 -19.99 -5.65
CA GLY A 764 5.58 -19.57 -5.63
C GLY A 764 6.19 -19.39 -7.01
N PHE A 765 7.30 -18.65 -7.09
CA PHE A 765 8.32 -18.75 -8.13
C PHE A 765 9.60 -18.05 -7.65
N SER A 766 10.72 -18.25 -8.34
CA SER A 766 11.98 -17.56 -8.00
C SER A 766 12.41 -16.58 -9.10
N ILE A 767 12.90 -15.40 -8.69
CA ILE A 767 13.51 -14.41 -9.58
C ILE A 767 15.02 -14.50 -9.43
N PRO A 768 15.79 -14.89 -10.45
CA PRO A 768 17.24 -15.05 -10.33
C PRO A 768 17.93 -13.70 -10.15
N ARG A 769 19.04 -13.69 -9.41
CA ARG A 769 19.98 -12.56 -9.44
C ARG A 769 20.44 -12.30 -10.88
N LEU A 770 20.87 -11.08 -11.17
CA LEU A 770 21.53 -10.78 -12.44
C LEU A 770 22.97 -11.32 -12.40
N GLU A 771 23.34 -12.12 -13.39
CA GLU A 771 24.68 -12.61 -13.66
C GLU A 771 25.44 -11.66 -14.57
N ARG A 772 26.76 -11.63 -14.37
CA ARG A 772 27.68 -10.79 -15.15
C ARG A 772 27.93 -11.37 -16.54
#